data_AF-A0A1I2BXG1-F1
#
_entry.id   AF-A0A1I2BXG1-F1
#
_cell.length_a   1.000
_cell.length_b   1.000
_cell.length_c   1.000
_cell.angle_alpha   90.00
_cell.angle_beta   90.00
_cell.angle_gamma   90.00
#
_symmetry.space_group_name_H-M   'P 1'
#
loop_
_entity.id
_entity.type
_entity.pdbx_description
1 polymer ?
#
loop_
_entity_poly.entity_id
_entity_poly.type
_entity_poly.pdbx_seq_one_letter_code
_entity_poly.pdbx_strand_id
1 'polypeptide(L)'
;MKMEKYLFAIFIFFFIPVPGVLAHSPSFSDVTGDFWAKEEIKLLAEEGIISGYEDGTFRPNHPVKRSQAASMIVEALDLETANKEADFSDIDESFHAYDVAATVQQEGIITGRNGRFMPNHTLTRGQMAAVLNRSFEFSKAHADFADVDEDYVFYQDISNIAEAGVTTGYSEDHTFRPNNDTTRAQFSVFLARAMDDSGEFLSTSNNSSAAQLAQESVGENTEDFITSEFVQFAYREAENISLPRSASDQWLLGKSIEQKNVQPGDVVFFQGTYLMSGIYIDNGEFVIVTSDGISKRNMETSDYWSNAYVGAKRYTEENLHPGSSENDLVEQARALIGSPYNEDGEDPESGFSTGSLVHYVYEEVTGSWLSKRPAGLYDAGEKISQEELRPGDLVFFEGSSGLISGMYTGDRQFVIASSSGVKERHLDYHTYYADRYAGAVRYTDEILEKSNPDTYADHENPIIREAIKYMGTPYLMTGSTRDAFDCSFLIQSAFRDAADVYLPRISYKQWEVGETILDAGTDINSIELDDHIRPGDVLYFSGTWQEGISHTAIYLGEDHVIHATGEEGETTISYMNEYWKEHFTGVKRFDDLSVSFENEAVFEAYQLLGTEYQLGGDSPEEGFDTGGLVQYVYKEGLNIDLPRYGRQQWEEGNEIPRDEIEAGDLMFFEGSSIIPAVYIGNNQIIVATQASGVAVVDLTTSSYWPPRYIGSRTYDRPSEERRSREAHLAEDREGETFKGTSSEFIQQLYEEGSQISLPSTMEELRQSGEDIHIEELERGDLMIFGEATDDNTPHLAAIYLGEGRFATVLDRKIVITDMNTDQYWIQRLLEGRQITK
;
A
#
# COMPACT_ATOMS: atom_id res chain seq x y z
N MET A 1 -43.65 61.84 0.39
CA MET A 1 -43.04 62.95 -0.37
C MET A 1 -41.73 63.34 0.30
N LYS A 2 -40.63 62.76 -0.19
CA LYS A 2 -39.19 63.07 -0.05
C LYS A 2 -38.39 61.75 -0.07
N MET A 3 -38.54 60.99 -1.16
CA MET A 3 -37.48 60.12 -1.65
C MET A 3 -36.70 60.98 -2.63
N GLU A 4 -35.51 61.43 -2.27
CA GLU A 4 -34.49 61.85 -3.23
C GLU A 4 -33.16 62.06 -2.50
N LYS A 5 -32.10 61.52 -3.12
CA LYS A 5 -30.66 61.63 -2.84
C LYS A 5 -30.06 60.50 -2.01
N TYR A 6 -29.61 59.43 -2.67
CA TYR A 6 -28.19 59.09 -2.71
C TYR A 6 -27.85 58.53 -4.09
N LEU A 7 -26.93 59.21 -4.77
CA LEU A 7 -26.42 58.89 -6.10
C LEU A 7 -25.21 57.97 -5.88
N PHE A 8 -25.24 56.75 -6.41
CA PHE A 8 -24.11 55.82 -6.31
C PHE A 8 -22.92 56.38 -7.12
N ALA A 9 -21.95 56.98 -6.44
CA ALA A 9 -20.68 57.40 -7.06
C ALA A 9 -19.73 56.20 -7.06
N ILE A 10 -19.48 55.65 -8.25
CA ILE A 10 -18.46 54.61 -8.46
C ILE A 10 -17.08 55.24 -8.23
N PHE A 11 -16.47 54.98 -7.07
CA PHE A 11 -15.05 55.23 -6.84
C PHE A 11 -14.25 53.99 -7.28
N ILE A 12 -13.47 54.13 -8.36
CA ILE A 12 -12.44 53.17 -8.73
C ILE A 12 -11.30 53.32 -7.72
N PHE A 13 -11.22 52.43 -6.73
CA PHE A 13 -10.07 52.33 -5.84
C PHE A 13 -8.94 51.56 -6.55
N PHE A 14 -7.80 52.24 -6.75
CA PHE A 14 -6.54 51.58 -7.06
C PHE A 14 -6.12 50.75 -5.85
N PHE A 15 -6.16 49.43 -5.98
CA PHE A 15 -5.72 48.49 -4.96
C PHE A 15 -4.19 48.54 -4.86
N ILE A 16 -3.66 49.17 -3.81
CA ILE A 16 -2.28 48.97 -3.38
C ILE A 16 -2.34 47.86 -2.33
N PRO A 17 -1.72 46.69 -2.55
CA PRO A 17 -1.74 45.62 -1.57
C PRO A 17 -0.87 46.04 -0.37
N VAL A 18 -1.51 46.26 0.78
CA VAL A 18 -0.83 46.35 2.08
C VAL A 18 -0.58 44.91 2.56
N PRO A 19 0.61 44.54 3.04
CA PRO A 19 0.87 43.20 3.57
C PRO A 19 -0.04 42.90 4.76
N GLY A 20 -0.59 41.68 4.78
CA GLY A 20 -1.70 41.26 5.61
C GLY A 20 -1.57 41.56 7.10
N VAL A 21 -2.56 42.28 7.62
CA VAL A 21 -3.11 42.01 8.94
C VAL A 21 -4.11 40.87 8.71
N LEU A 22 -3.85 39.70 9.27
CA LEU A 22 -4.84 38.62 9.30
C LEU A 22 -6.07 39.17 10.04
N ALA A 23 -7.16 39.42 9.32
CA ALA A 23 -8.44 39.75 9.93
C ALA A 23 -8.92 38.48 10.65
N HIS A 24 -8.74 38.46 11.97
CA HIS A 24 -9.34 37.45 12.82
C HIS A 24 -10.85 37.72 12.81
N SER A 25 -11.67 36.79 12.30
CA SER A 25 -13.12 36.88 12.46
C SER A 25 -13.43 37.07 13.94
N PRO A 26 -14.12 38.15 14.34
CA PRO A 26 -14.39 38.42 15.74
C PRO A 26 -15.19 37.25 16.33
N SER A 27 -14.56 36.52 17.25
CA SER A 27 -15.17 35.40 17.96
C SER A 27 -15.26 35.71 19.45
N PHE A 28 -16.37 35.34 20.07
CA PHE A 28 -16.60 35.56 21.50
C PHE A 28 -16.47 34.23 22.24
N SER A 29 -15.70 34.23 23.33
CA SER A 29 -15.37 33.01 24.07
C SER A 29 -16.58 32.29 24.70
N ASP A 30 -17.68 32.99 24.91
CA ASP A 30 -18.93 32.49 25.51
C ASP A 30 -20.07 32.30 24.49
N VAL A 31 -19.73 32.30 23.19
CA VAL A 31 -20.62 31.94 22.08
C VAL A 31 -20.01 30.73 21.38
N THR A 32 -20.35 29.53 21.87
CA THR A 32 -19.82 28.24 21.38
C THR A 32 -20.38 27.87 20.01
N GLY A 33 -19.76 26.89 19.32
CA GLY A 33 -20.09 26.51 17.94
C GLY A 33 -21.56 26.14 17.70
N ASP A 34 -22.24 25.63 18.73
CA ASP A 34 -23.63 25.18 18.76
C ASP A 34 -24.62 26.22 19.33
N PHE A 35 -24.15 27.44 19.66
CA PHE A 35 -25.02 28.46 20.23
C PHE A 35 -26.04 28.97 19.21
N TRP A 36 -27.33 28.90 19.55
CA TRP A 36 -28.47 29.12 18.62
C TRP A 36 -28.48 30.48 17.89
N ALA A 37 -27.85 31.52 18.43
CA ALA A 37 -27.78 32.86 17.84
C ALA A 37 -26.36 33.20 17.31
N LYS A 38 -25.50 32.19 17.16
CA LYS A 38 -24.08 32.38 16.83
C LYS A 38 -23.90 33.10 15.50
N GLU A 39 -24.64 32.71 14.48
CA GLU A 39 -24.45 33.25 13.13
C GLU A 39 -24.89 34.72 13.07
N GLU A 40 -25.99 35.11 13.73
CA GLU A 40 -26.40 36.52 13.81
C GLU A 40 -25.44 37.35 14.66
N ILE A 41 -24.92 36.81 15.76
CA ILE A 41 -23.90 37.48 16.57
C ILE A 41 -22.62 37.66 15.75
N LYS A 42 -22.19 36.63 15.02
CA LYS A 42 -20.99 36.69 14.16
C LYS A 42 -21.18 37.74 13.06
N LEU A 43 -22.31 37.73 12.37
CA LEU A 43 -22.65 38.72 11.34
C LEU A 43 -22.55 40.15 11.88
N LEU A 44 -23.23 40.45 12.99
CA LEU A 44 -23.18 41.79 13.58
C LEU A 44 -21.77 42.18 14.05
N ALA A 45 -20.93 41.20 14.43
CA ALA A 45 -19.56 41.47 14.82
C ALA A 45 -18.66 41.74 13.60
N GLU A 46 -18.86 41.01 12.50
CA GLU A 46 -18.15 41.20 11.23
C GLU A 46 -18.52 42.53 10.56
N GLU A 47 -19.79 42.96 10.67
CA GLU A 47 -20.27 44.28 10.25
C GLU A 47 -19.87 45.41 11.22
N GLY A 48 -19.16 45.10 12.32
CA GLY A 48 -18.69 46.10 13.29
C GLY A 48 -19.77 46.68 14.21
N ILE A 49 -21.00 46.16 14.17
CA ILE A 49 -22.14 46.62 14.97
C ILE A 49 -22.02 46.19 16.43
N ILE A 50 -21.38 45.05 16.69
CA ILE A 50 -21.07 44.58 18.04
C ILE A 50 -19.60 44.23 18.22
N SER A 51 -19.08 44.49 19.42
CA SER A 51 -17.68 44.24 19.78
C SER A 51 -17.48 43.44 21.06
N GLY A 52 -18.58 43.06 21.74
CA GLY A 52 -18.52 42.32 23.01
C GLY A 52 -18.00 43.17 24.18
N TYR A 53 -17.33 42.53 25.12
CA TYR A 53 -16.69 43.15 26.28
C TYR A 53 -15.16 43.02 26.18
N GLU A 54 -14.43 43.87 26.91
CA GLU A 54 -12.95 43.87 26.92
C GLU A 54 -12.32 42.51 27.32
N ASP A 55 -13.08 41.65 28.00
CA ASP A 55 -12.65 40.30 28.40
C ASP A 55 -12.83 39.24 27.29
N GLY A 56 -13.26 39.63 26.09
CA GLY A 56 -13.49 38.72 24.96
C GLY A 56 -14.80 37.93 25.04
N THR A 57 -15.73 38.33 25.93
CA THR A 57 -17.07 37.73 26.03
C THR A 57 -18.13 38.60 25.35
N PHE A 58 -19.23 37.99 24.90
CA PHE A 58 -20.43 38.68 24.42
C PHE A 58 -21.53 38.78 25.47
N ARG A 59 -21.60 37.81 26.40
CA ARG A 59 -22.63 37.64 27.44
C ARG A 59 -24.03 37.49 26.85
N PRO A 60 -24.29 36.48 26.00
CA PRO A 60 -25.50 36.38 25.20
C PRO A 60 -26.80 36.31 26.01
N ASN A 61 -26.75 35.70 27.20
CA ASN A 61 -27.92 35.50 28.06
C ASN A 61 -28.20 36.66 29.03
N HIS A 62 -27.34 37.68 29.08
CA HIS A 62 -27.61 38.87 29.89
C HIS A 62 -28.69 39.73 29.22
N PRO A 63 -29.63 40.31 29.99
CA PRO A 63 -30.55 41.32 29.48
C PRO A 63 -29.82 42.48 28.82
N VAL A 64 -30.28 42.92 27.65
CA VAL A 64 -29.70 44.05 26.93
C VAL A 64 -30.06 45.35 27.62
N LYS A 65 -29.05 46.18 27.92
CA LYS A 65 -29.26 47.52 28.48
C LYS A 65 -29.70 48.49 27.39
N ARG A 66 -30.41 49.54 27.80
CA ARG A 66 -30.90 50.59 26.91
C ARG A 66 -29.79 51.36 26.19
N SER A 67 -28.68 51.65 26.85
CA SER A 67 -27.52 52.24 26.16
C SER A 67 -26.87 51.27 25.17
N GLN A 68 -26.87 49.96 25.45
CA GLN A 68 -26.30 48.95 24.54
C GLN A 68 -27.16 48.77 23.29
N ALA A 69 -28.48 48.66 23.45
CA ALA A 69 -29.40 48.62 22.32
C ALA A 69 -29.31 49.90 21.47
N ALA A 70 -29.17 51.08 22.09
CA ALA A 70 -28.98 52.33 21.38
C ALA A 70 -27.69 52.35 20.55
N SER A 71 -26.57 51.89 21.11
CA SER A 71 -25.30 51.78 20.37
C SER A 71 -25.44 50.84 19.17
N MET A 72 -26.00 49.64 19.37
CA MET A 72 -26.20 48.68 18.28
C MET A 72 -27.05 49.24 17.14
N ILE A 73 -28.09 50.03 17.45
CA ILE A 73 -28.95 50.65 16.43
C ILE A 73 -28.23 51.79 15.71
N VAL A 74 -27.45 52.61 16.42
CA VAL A 74 -26.67 53.69 15.80
C VAL A 74 -25.66 53.13 14.80
N GLU A 75 -24.95 52.06 15.16
CA GLU A 75 -24.02 51.39 14.25
C GLU A 75 -24.75 50.71 13.09
N ALA A 76 -25.85 49.98 13.35
CA ALA A 76 -26.60 49.27 12.31
C ALA A 76 -27.22 50.19 11.25
N LEU A 77 -27.56 51.42 11.63
CA LEU A 77 -28.14 52.43 10.73
C LEU A 77 -27.10 53.44 10.22
N ASP A 78 -25.82 53.29 10.58
CA ASP A 78 -24.72 54.22 10.27
C ASP A 78 -25.08 55.70 10.57
N LEU A 79 -25.63 55.95 11.77
CA LEU A 79 -26.13 57.27 12.16
C LEU A 79 -25.00 58.18 12.64
N GLU A 80 -24.95 59.41 12.09
CA GLU A 80 -24.01 60.43 12.55
C GLU A 80 -24.28 60.83 14.01
N THR A 81 -23.24 60.69 14.86
CA THR A 81 -23.30 60.99 16.30
C THR A 81 -22.73 62.35 16.67
N ALA A 82 -22.01 63.01 15.77
CA ALA A 82 -21.34 64.28 16.07
C ALA A 82 -22.33 65.45 16.26
N ASN A 83 -22.02 66.32 17.22
CA ASN A 83 -22.73 67.59 17.48
C ASN A 83 -24.22 67.46 17.82
N LYS A 84 -24.64 66.33 18.41
CA LYS A 84 -26.02 66.12 18.87
C LYS A 84 -26.13 66.35 20.38
N GLU A 85 -27.14 67.11 20.81
CA GLU A 85 -27.44 67.33 22.23
C GLU A 85 -28.66 66.49 22.65
N ALA A 86 -28.63 65.97 23.89
CA ALA A 86 -29.71 65.20 24.49
C ALA A 86 -30.37 65.96 25.65
N ASP A 87 -31.71 65.96 25.71
CA ASP A 87 -32.48 66.55 26.82
C ASP A 87 -32.84 65.47 27.87
N PHE A 88 -31.83 64.88 28.50
CA PHE A 88 -32.00 63.87 29.55
C PHE A 88 -31.33 64.30 30.86
N SER A 89 -32.09 64.24 31.95
CA SER A 89 -31.64 64.68 33.28
C SER A 89 -30.74 63.68 34.02
N ASP A 90 -30.55 62.47 33.50
CA ASP A 90 -29.78 61.39 34.15
C ASP A 90 -28.52 60.96 33.39
N ILE A 91 -28.13 61.71 32.35
CA ILE A 91 -26.85 61.61 31.66
C ILE A 91 -26.34 63.02 31.34
N ASP A 92 -25.03 63.19 31.20
CA ASP A 92 -24.38 64.43 30.75
C ASP A 92 -23.28 64.09 29.73
N GLU A 93 -22.61 65.10 29.16
CA GLU A 93 -21.55 64.94 28.15
C GLU A 93 -20.38 64.03 28.59
N SER A 94 -20.21 63.75 29.88
CA SER A 94 -19.19 62.81 30.37
C SER A 94 -19.61 61.33 30.29
N PHE A 95 -20.88 61.05 30.01
CA PHE A 95 -21.37 59.69 29.83
C PHE A 95 -20.83 59.09 28.52
N HIS A 96 -20.20 57.91 28.58
CA HIS A 96 -19.52 57.29 27.44
C HIS A 96 -20.39 57.07 26.20
N ALA A 97 -21.72 57.01 26.36
CA ALA A 97 -22.68 56.87 25.26
C ALA A 97 -23.63 58.08 25.19
N TYR A 98 -23.17 59.27 25.60
CA TYR A 98 -23.95 60.51 25.53
C TYR A 98 -24.34 60.84 24.09
N ASP A 99 -23.38 60.85 23.17
CA ASP A 99 -23.63 61.16 21.75
C ASP A 99 -24.59 60.14 21.12
N VAL A 100 -24.43 58.85 21.43
CA VAL A 100 -25.37 57.79 21.03
C VAL A 100 -26.77 58.06 21.56
N ALA A 101 -26.91 58.42 22.84
CA ALA A 101 -28.20 58.73 23.45
C ALA A 101 -28.85 59.98 22.83
N ALA A 102 -28.06 61.01 22.50
CA ALA A 102 -28.50 62.19 21.77
C ALA A 102 -29.01 61.84 20.38
N THR A 103 -28.27 61.00 19.64
CA THR A 103 -28.64 60.50 18.31
C THR A 103 -29.99 59.82 18.33
N VAL A 104 -30.16 58.78 19.13
CA VAL A 104 -31.43 58.01 19.15
C VAL A 104 -32.61 58.83 19.67
N GLN A 105 -32.38 59.88 20.46
CA GLN A 105 -33.43 60.82 20.87
C GLN A 105 -33.85 61.73 19.70
N GLN A 106 -32.89 62.29 18.97
CA GLN A 106 -33.15 63.20 17.84
C GLN A 106 -33.78 62.47 16.65
N GLU A 107 -33.38 61.22 16.39
CA GLU A 107 -34.00 60.36 15.38
C GLU A 107 -35.37 59.81 15.83
N GLY A 108 -35.79 60.07 17.08
CA GLY A 108 -37.08 59.62 17.61
C GLY A 108 -37.17 58.12 17.92
N ILE A 109 -36.06 57.38 17.82
CA ILE A 109 -35.98 55.93 18.06
C ILE A 109 -36.18 55.64 19.56
N ILE A 110 -35.46 56.36 20.43
CA ILE A 110 -35.47 56.18 21.88
C ILE A 110 -35.66 57.54 22.58
N THR A 111 -36.90 57.82 22.98
CA THR A 111 -37.30 59.15 23.51
C THR A 111 -37.19 59.32 25.03
N GLY A 112 -36.85 58.26 25.76
CA GLY A 112 -36.75 58.28 27.24
C GLY A 112 -38.09 58.19 27.96
N ARG A 113 -38.08 58.37 29.28
CA ARG A 113 -39.28 58.44 30.13
C ARG A 113 -39.12 59.54 31.18
N ASN A 114 -40.07 60.48 31.24
CA ASN A 114 -40.06 61.60 32.20
C ASN A 114 -38.74 62.42 32.17
N GLY A 115 -38.21 62.70 30.97
CA GLY A 115 -36.96 63.45 30.81
C GLY A 115 -35.71 62.69 31.26
N ARG A 116 -35.74 61.35 31.28
CA ARG A 116 -34.62 60.47 31.63
C ARG A 116 -34.37 59.45 30.53
N PHE A 117 -33.10 59.21 30.21
CA PHE A 117 -32.68 58.19 29.25
C PHE A 117 -32.69 56.78 29.86
N MET A 118 -32.31 56.67 31.14
CA MET A 118 -32.21 55.39 31.87
C MET A 118 -31.22 54.39 31.22
N PRO A 119 -29.93 54.75 31.03
CA PRO A 119 -28.98 53.98 30.22
C PRO A 119 -28.77 52.54 30.69
N ASN A 120 -28.84 52.30 32.00
CA ASN A 120 -28.61 50.99 32.61
C ASN A 120 -29.87 50.12 32.75
N HIS A 121 -31.05 50.63 32.39
CA HIS A 121 -32.28 49.85 32.44
C HIS A 121 -32.33 48.87 31.26
N THR A 122 -32.91 47.69 31.47
CA THR A 122 -33.09 46.67 30.43
C THR A 122 -34.28 46.99 29.53
N LEU A 123 -34.31 46.42 28.33
CA LEU A 123 -35.45 46.49 27.41
C LEU A 123 -36.35 45.26 27.56
N THR A 124 -37.66 45.49 27.71
CA THR A 124 -38.63 44.40 27.49
C THR A 124 -38.78 44.09 26.01
N ARG A 125 -39.31 42.92 25.67
CA ARG A 125 -39.57 42.52 24.27
C ARG A 125 -40.50 43.48 23.53
N GLY A 126 -41.52 44.02 24.21
CA GLY A 126 -42.39 45.05 23.63
C GLY A 126 -41.66 46.37 23.37
N GLN A 127 -40.74 46.77 24.26
CA GLN A 127 -39.90 47.96 24.05
C GLN A 127 -38.89 47.74 22.92
N MET A 128 -38.31 46.55 22.81
CA MET A 128 -37.45 46.16 21.69
C MET A 128 -38.20 46.27 20.36
N ALA A 129 -39.43 45.76 20.28
CA ALA A 129 -40.24 45.86 19.08
C ALA A 129 -40.47 47.32 18.66
N ALA A 130 -40.77 48.19 19.63
CA ALA A 130 -40.94 49.62 19.38
C ALA A 130 -39.65 50.32 18.94
N VAL A 131 -38.48 49.86 19.39
CA VAL A 131 -37.18 50.38 18.94
C VAL A 131 -36.93 49.96 17.49
N LEU A 132 -37.08 48.68 17.15
CA LEU A 132 -36.85 48.20 15.79
C LEU A 132 -37.85 48.79 14.79
N ASN A 133 -39.14 48.83 15.14
CA ASN A 133 -40.16 49.40 14.26
C ASN A 133 -39.93 50.89 13.96
N ARG A 134 -39.39 51.66 14.91
CA ARG A 134 -39.01 53.07 14.67
C ARG A 134 -37.69 53.22 13.92
N SER A 135 -36.80 52.23 14.03
CA SER A 135 -35.48 52.25 13.38
C SER A 135 -35.59 51.94 11.89
N PHE A 136 -36.43 50.96 11.53
CA PHE A 136 -36.56 50.42 10.18
C PHE A 136 -37.91 50.76 9.51
N GLU A 137 -38.80 51.49 10.20
CA GLU A 137 -40.07 51.99 9.68
C GLU A 137 -40.97 50.92 9.03
N PHE A 138 -41.10 49.73 9.64
CA PHE A 138 -41.86 48.62 9.07
C PHE A 138 -43.34 48.98 8.79
N SER A 139 -43.88 48.34 7.74
CA SER A 139 -45.25 48.55 7.29
C SER A 139 -46.27 48.17 8.37
N LYS A 140 -47.36 48.94 8.43
CA LYS A 140 -48.43 48.70 9.39
C LYS A 140 -49.11 47.35 9.11
N ALA A 141 -49.08 46.45 10.09
CA ALA A 141 -49.66 45.12 9.97
C ALA A 141 -50.54 44.74 11.18
N HIS A 142 -51.05 43.52 11.16
CA HIS A 142 -51.82 42.92 12.25
C HIS A 142 -51.29 41.52 12.50
N ALA A 143 -50.81 41.25 13.71
CA ALA A 143 -50.33 39.92 14.10
C ALA A 143 -51.08 39.42 15.35
N ASP A 144 -51.52 38.17 15.29
CA ASP A 144 -52.29 37.52 16.35
C ASP A 144 -51.37 36.75 17.30
N PHE A 145 -50.92 37.40 18.38
CA PHE A 145 -50.23 36.72 19.50
C PHE A 145 -51.19 36.52 20.67
N ALA A 146 -51.18 35.32 21.26
CA ALA A 146 -52.13 34.91 22.30
C ALA A 146 -52.06 35.76 23.59
N ASP A 147 -50.95 36.47 23.82
CA ASP A 147 -50.69 37.26 25.03
C ASP A 147 -50.47 38.77 24.75
N VAL A 148 -50.87 39.26 23.58
CA VAL A 148 -50.78 40.68 23.22
C VAL A 148 -52.15 41.21 22.80
N ASP A 149 -52.83 41.90 23.72
CA ASP A 149 -54.11 42.55 23.45
C ASP A 149 -53.95 43.75 22.50
N GLU A 150 -54.98 44.05 21.67
CA GLU A 150 -54.98 45.18 20.72
C GLU A 150 -54.79 46.56 21.40
N ASP A 151 -55.11 46.68 22.69
CA ASP A 151 -54.94 47.90 23.47
C ASP A 151 -53.57 47.99 24.16
N TYR A 152 -52.70 46.97 24.03
CA TYR A 152 -51.34 47.00 24.53
C TYR A 152 -50.53 48.11 23.84
N VAL A 153 -49.76 48.87 24.64
CA VAL A 153 -49.08 50.09 24.18
C VAL A 153 -48.10 49.88 23.01
N PHE A 154 -47.56 48.67 22.85
CA PHE A 154 -46.66 48.30 21.74
C PHE A 154 -47.31 47.32 20.75
N TYR A 155 -48.64 47.14 20.78
CA TYR A 155 -49.35 46.19 19.92
C TYR A 155 -48.98 46.38 18.44
N GLN A 156 -49.02 47.62 17.97
CA GLN A 156 -48.73 47.94 16.57
C GLN A 156 -47.27 47.68 16.21
N ASP A 157 -46.35 48.01 17.11
CA ASP A 157 -44.92 47.79 16.88
C ASP A 157 -44.62 46.29 16.77
N ILE A 158 -45.22 45.47 17.65
CA ILE A 158 -45.11 44.01 17.64
C ILE A 158 -45.70 43.43 16.35
N SER A 159 -46.88 43.92 15.94
CA SER A 159 -47.54 43.47 14.72
C SER A 159 -46.68 43.74 13.48
N ASN A 160 -46.07 44.91 13.40
CA ASN A 160 -45.26 45.30 12.25
C ASN A 160 -44.00 44.44 12.11
N ILE A 161 -43.28 44.20 13.22
CA ILE A 161 -42.05 43.39 13.18
C ILE A 161 -42.38 41.90 12.92
N ALA A 162 -43.56 41.42 13.31
CA ALA A 162 -43.98 40.06 13.02
C ALA A 162 -44.28 39.88 11.53
N GLU A 163 -45.00 40.82 10.91
CA GLU A 163 -45.27 40.81 9.47
C GLU A 163 -43.98 40.92 8.65
N ALA A 164 -43.02 41.73 9.12
CA ALA A 164 -41.71 41.85 8.51
C ALA A 164 -40.80 40.62 8.70
N GLY A 165 -41.30 39.53 9.31
CA GLY A 165 -40.54 38.30 9.54
C GLY A 165 -39.48 38.40 10.65
N VAL A 166 -39.33 39.56 11.30
CA VAL A 166 -38.34 39.77 12.36
C VAL A 166 -38.61 38.87 13.56
N THR A 167 -39.88 38.55 13.85
CA THR A 167 -40.29 37.66 14.95
C THR A 167 -41.42 36.73 14.54
N THR A 168 -41.32 35.45 14.94
CA THR A 168 -42.43 34.47 14.87
C THR A 168 -43.13 34.28 16.21
N GLY A 169 -42.61 34.89 17.28
CA GLY A 169 -43.05 34.61 18.66
C GLY A 169 -42.49 33.28 19.17
N TYR A 170 -43.10 32.75 20.22
CA TYR A 170 -42.84 31.40 20.71
C TYR A 170 -43.76 30.44 19.98
N SER A 171 -43.18 29.60 19.11
CA SER A 171 -43.94 28.71 18.23
C SER A 171 -44.77 27.68 18.99
N GLU A 172 -44.39 27.32 20.21
CA GLU A 172 -45.06 26.28 20.99
C GLU A 172 -46.43 26.72 21.54
N ASP A 173 -46.60 28.02 21.83
CA ASP A 173 -47.80 28.56 22.49
C ASP A 173 -48.38 29.81 21.78
N HIS A 174 -47.80 30.21 20.66
CA HIS A 174 -48.16 31.41 19.90
C HIS A 174 -48.15 32.70 20.74
N THR A 175 -47.27 32.80 21.75
CA THR A 175 -47.10 34.00 22.57
C THR A 175 -45.92 34.87 22.09
N PHE A 176 -45.98 36.18 22.36
CA PHE A 176 -44.87 37.12 22.14
C PHE A 176 -44.10 37.45 23.43
N ARG A 177 -44.74 37.34 24.60
CA ARG A 177 -44.17 37.65 25.93
C ARG A 177 -43.64 39.09 26.05
N PRO A 178 -44.48 40.12 25.78
CA PRO A 178 -44.03 41.51 25.60
C PRO A 178 -43.39 42.16 26.84
N ASN A 179 -43.68 41.64 28.03
CA ASN A 179 -43.19 42.17 29.30
C ASN A 179 -41.90 41.49 29.80
N ASN A 180 -41.43 40.44 29.12
CA ASN A 180 -40.16 39.79 29.47
C ASN A 180 -38.97 40.65 29.03
N ASP A 181 -37.88 40.63 29.79
CA ASP A 181 -36.61 41.23 29.38
C ASP A 181 -36.07 40.56 28.11
N THR A 182 -35.46 41.34 27.24
CA THR A 182 -34.79 40.87 26.01
C THR A 182 -33.32 40.62 26.32
N THR A 183 -32.81 39.43 26.02
CA THR A 183 -31.37 39.15 26.16
C THR A 183 -30.55 39.77 25.03
N ARG A 184 -29.24 39.89 25.22
CA ARG A 184 -28.31 40.37 24.18
C ARG A 184 -28.34 39.50 22.92
N ALA A 185 -28.42 38.17 23.07
CA ALA A 185 -28.59 37.27 21.93
C ALA A 185 -29.92 37.48 21.21
N GLN A 186 -31.03 37.57 21.96
CA GLN A 186 -32.34 37.83 21.36
C GLN A 186 -32.37 39.17 20.60
N PHE A 187 -31.83 40.23 21.19
CA PHE A 187 -31.78 41.54 20.52
C PHE A 187 -30.91 41.49 19.26
N SER A 188 -29.80 40.74 19.28
CA SER A 188 -28.92 40.56 18.11
C SER A 188 -29.64 39.84 16.97
N VAL A 189 -30.38 38.78 17.27
CA VAL A 189 -31.17 38.05 16.27
C VAL A 189 -32.26 38.93 15.67
N PHE A 190 -33.00 39.67 16.51
CA PHE A 190 -34.02 40.59 15.99
C PHE A 190 -33.41 41.73 15.17
N LEU A 191 -32.25 42.25 15.56
CA LEU A 191 -31.57 43.30 14.82
C LEU A 191 -31.04 42.80 13.48
N ALA A 192 -30.36 41.65 13.45
CA ALA A 192 -29.85 41.06 12.22
C ALA A 192 -30.99 40.79 11.21
N ARG A 193 -32.11 40.23 11.68
CA ARG A 193 -33.30 40.03 10.84
C ARG A 193 -33.96 41.33 10.38
N ALA A 194 -33.92 42.37 11.22
CA ALA A 194 -34.47 43.68 10.86
C ALA A 194 -33.62 44.43 9.81
N MET A 195 -32.32 44.13 9.74
CA MET A 195 -31.40 44.69 8.75
C MET A 195 -31.43 43.96 7.39
N ASP A 196 -31.95 42.73 7.35
CA ASP A 196 -31.98 41.91 6.15
C ASP A 196 -33.18 42.25 5.24
N ASP A 197 -32.95 43.14 4.26
CA ASP A 197 -33.95 43.55 3.26
C ASP A 197 -34.18 42.48 2.16
N SER A 198 -33.37 41.41 2.06
CA SER A 198 -33.48 40.38 1.00
C SER A 198 -34.35 39.18 1.39
N GLY A 199 -34.64 39.00 2.67
CA GLY A 199 -35.37 37.83 3.18
C GLY A 199 -34.56 36.52 3.17
N GLU A 200 -33.24 36.58 2.99
CA GLU A 200 -32.34 35.42 3.00
C GLU A 200 -32.15 34.80 4.40
N PHE A 201 -32.42 35.52 5.49
CA PHE A 201 -32.23 35.05 6.87
C PHE A 201 -33.49 34.45 7.56
N LEU A 202 -34.61 34.25 6.86
CA LEU A 202 -35.90 33.81 7.45
C LEU A 202 -36.08 32.29 7.67
N SER A 203 -35.04 31.44 7.59
CA SER A 203 -35.19 29.98 7.65
C SER A 203 -34.80 29.29 8.96
N THR A 204 -34.85 29.97 10.11
CA THR A 204 -34.59 29.32 11.42
C THR A 204 -35.73 29.49 12.43
N SER A 205 -36.83 28.77 12.21
CA SER A 205 -37.68 28.27 13.30
C SER A 205 -38.34 26.92 12.97
N ASN A 206 -37.81 25.85 13.59
CA ASN A 206 -38.48 24.61 14.01
C ASN A 206 -39.25 23.72 13.01
N ASN A 207 -39.07 23.87 11.70
CA ASN A 207 -39.18 22.76 10.76
C ASN A 207 -37.86 22.70 9.99
N SER A 208 -37.27 21.51 9.80
CA SER A 208 -36.20 21.38 8.78
C SER A 208 -36.73 21.98 7.47
N SER A 209 -35.94 22.84 6.84
CA SER A 209 -36.32 23.48 5.59
C SER A 209 -36.56 22.42 4.51
N ALA A 210 -35.86 21.27 4.57
CA ALA A 210 -36.12 20.13 3.70
C ALA A 210 -37.50 19.48 3.94
N ALA A 211 -37.97 19.37 5.20
CA ALA A 211 -39.33 18.89 5.48
C ALA A 211 -40.41 19.84 4.99
N GLN A 212 -40.22 21.15 5.17
CA GLN A 212 -41.15 22.14 4.68
C GLN A 212 -41.23 22.10 3.14
N LEU A 213 -40.08 22.14 2.46
CA LEU A 213 -40.03 22.06 1.00
C LEU A 213 -40.65 20.75 0.51
N ALA A 214 -40.41 19.64 1.20
CA ALA A 214 -41.01 18.37 0.84
C ALA A 214 -42.54 18.39 0.96
N GLN A 215 -43.07 19.01 2.01
CA GLN A 215 -44.51 19.16 2.21
C GLN A 215 -45.17 20.09 1.17
N GLU A 216 -44.50 21.17 0.78
CA GLU A 216 -44.95 22.10 -0.27
C GLU A 216 -44.93 21.46 -1.66
N SER A 217 -44.02 20.49 -1.86
CA SER A 217 -43.87 19.76 -3.13
C SER A 217 -44.91 18.67 -3.35
N VAL A 218 -45.82 18.40 -2.41
CA VAL A 218 -46.84 17.35 -2.55
C VAL A 218 -47.80 17.68 -3.70
N GLY A 219 -47.86 16.81 -4.71
CA GLY A 219 -48.64 17.03 -5.91
C GLY A 219 -48.12 16.26 -7.13
N GLU A 220 -48.43 16.77 -8.32
CA GLU A 220 -47.94 16.21 -9.58
C GLU A 220 -46.41 16.27 -9.63
N ASN A 221 -45.77 15.15 -9.99
CA ASN A 221 -44.32 15.08 -10.16
C ASN A 221 -43.91 15.58 -11.56
N THR A 222 -43.92 16.90 -11.77
CA THR A 222 -43.63 17.50 -13.09
C THR A 222 -42.17 17.42 -13.51
N GLU A 223 -41.27 17.19 -12.56
CA GLU A 223 -39.82 17.06 -12.77
C GLU A 223 -39.37 15.61 -12.95
N ASP A 224 -40.32 14.65 -12.99
CA ASP A 224 -40.07 13.20 -13.15
C ASP A 224 -39.06 12.63 -12.11
N PHE A 225 -39.00 13.20 -10.90
CA PHE A 225 -38.10 12.72 -9.85
C PHE A 225 -38.32 11.25 -9.53
N ILE A 226 -37.24 10.52 -9.23
CA ILE A 226 -37.35 9.29 -8.42
C ILE A 226 -37.27 9.61 -6.92
N THR A 227 -37.55 8.63 -6.06
CA THR A 227 -37.61 8.82 -4.59
C THR A 227 -36.37 9.52 -4.03
N SER A 228 -35.17 9.04 -4.36
CA SER A 228 -33.91 9.60 -3.86
C SER A 228 -33.50 10.92 -4.51
N GLU A 229 -33.89 11.17 -5.76
CA GLU A 229 -33.64 12.46 -6.43
C GLU A 229 -34.48 13.58 -5.82
N PHE A 230 -35.71 13.28 -5.42
CA PHE A 230 -36.54 14.23 -4.68
C PHE A 230 -35.92 14.59 -3.33
N VAL A 231 -35.41 13.60 -2.59
CA VAL A 231 -34.69 13.85 -1.33
C VAL A 231 -33.44 14.71 -1.57
N GLN A 232 -32.67 14.39 -2.60
CA GLN A 232 -31.48 15.16 -2.98
C GLN A 232 -31.83 16.60 -3.36
N PHE A 233 -32.89 16.80 -4.15
CA PHE A 233 -33.40 18.12 -4.52
C PHE A 233 -33.81 18.91 -3.28
N ALA A 234 -34.63 18.31 -2.41
CA ALA A 234 -35.14 19.00 -1.24
C ALA A 234 -34.02 19.44 -0.29
N TYR A 235 -33.02 18.59 -0.04
CA TYR A 235 -31.86 18.95 0.78
C TYR A 235 -30.95 19.99 0.12
N ARG A 236 -30.75 19.91 -1.20
CA ARG A 236 -29.93 20.89 -1.92
C ARG A 236 -30.57 22.27 -1.91
N GLU A 237 -31.85 22.37 -2.23
CA GLU A 237 -32.54 23.64 -2.34
C GLU A 237 -32.83 24.25 -0.96
N ALA A 238 -33.17 23.42 0.03
CA ALA A 238 -33.60 23.92 1.33
C ALA A 238 -32.46 24.07 2.35
N GLU A 239 -31.43 23.23 2.26
CA GLU A 239 -30.36 23.15 3.27
C GLU A 239 -28.96 23.34 2.67
N ASN A 240 -28.84 23.57 1.35
CA ASN A 240 -27.56 23.62 0.61
C ASN A 240 -26.69 22.36 0.81
N ILE A 241 -27.32 21.23 1.17
CA ILE A 241 -26.66 19.95 1.38
C ILE A 241 -26.77 19.11 0.12
N SER A 242 -25.63 18.80 -0.50
CA SER A 242 -25.57 17.94 -1.67
C SER A 242 -25.55 16.48 -1.27
N LEU A 243 -26.72 15.85 -1.19
CA LEU A 243 -26.83 14.41 -0.94
C LEU A 243 -26.49 13.59 -2.19
N PRO A 244 -26.03 12.33 -2.04
CA PRO A 244 -25.88 11.41 -3.16
C PRO A 244 -27.18 11.16 -3.93
N ARG A 245 -27.09 10.79 -5.20
CA ARG A 245 -28.27 10.60 -6.08
C ARG A 245 -29.09 9.36 -5.74
N SER A 246 -28.45 8.28 -5.30
CA SER A 246 -29.12 7.01 -4.98
C SER A 246 -29.47 6.91 -3.50
N ALA A 247 -30.60 6.29 -3.15
CA ALA A 247 -30.96 6.06 -1.75
C ALA A 247 -29.92 5.18 -1.04
N SER A 248 -29.32 4.22 -1.75
CA SER A 248 -28.25 3.38 -1.20
C SER A 248 -27.01 4.18 -0.82
N ASP A 249 -26.61 5.16 -1.63
CA ASP A 249 -25.46 6.02 -1.30
C ASP A 249 -25.84 7.05 -0.21
N GLN A 250 -27.09 7.53 -0.21
CA GLN A 250 -27.60 8.39 0.87
C GLN A 250 -27.49 7.67 2.22
N TRP A 251 -27.92 6.39 2.29
CA TRP A 251 -27.86 5.58 3.51
C TRP A 251 -26.46 5.43 4.12
N LEU A 252 -25.41 5.52 3.31
CA LEU A 252 -24.02 5.45 3.79
C LEU A 252 -23.62 6.67 4.63
N LEU A 253 -24.27 7.81 4.37
CA LEU A 253 -23.98 9.07 5.01
C LEU A 253 -24.97 9.34 6.16
N GLY A 254 -24.69 10.39 6.92
CA GLY A 254 -25.59 10.86 7.95
C GLY A 254 -25.62 10.01 9.21
N LYS A 255 -26.09 10.62 10.29
CA LYS A 255 -26.24 9.97 11.59
C LYS A 255 -27.46 9.06 11.60
N SER A 256 -27.29 7.79 11.97
CA SER A 256 -28.42 6.85 12.17
C SER A 256 -29.31 7.30 13.33
N ILE A 257 -30.62 7.36 13.09
CA ILE A 257 -31.64 7.78 14.06
C ILE A 257 -32.58 6.61 14.35
N GLU A 258 -32.76 6.27 15.64
CA GLU A 258 -33.77 5.31 16.06
C GLU A 258 -35.17 5.83 15.71
N GLN A 259 -36.07 4.96 15.25
CA GLN A 259 -37.43 5.35 14.80
C GLN A 259 -38.19 6.26 15.77
N LYS A 260 -38.05 6.04 17.09
CA LYS A 260 -38.70 6.86 18.13
C LYS A 260 -38.17 8.29 18.27
N ASN A 261 -37.01 8.57 17.68
CA ASN A 261 -36.28 9.84 17.76
C ASN A 261 -36.24 10.58 16.42
N VAL A 262 -36.96 10.08 15.41
CA VAL A 262 -37.05 10.70 14.08
C VAL A 262 -37.76 12.05 14.21
N GLN A 263 -37.20 13.07 13.55
CA GLN A 263 -37.67 14.45 13.59
C GLN A 263 -37.97 14.95 12.18
N PRO A 264 -38.82 15.99 12.03
CA PRO A 264 -39.04 16.65 10.74
C PRO A 264 -37.71 16.95 10.06
N GLY A 265 -37.56 16.47 8.82
CA GLY A 265 -36.36 16.64 8.00
C GLY A 265 -35.56 15.36 7.84
N ASP A 266 -35.56 14.48 8.85
CA ASP A 266 -34.82 13.22 8.79
C ASP A 266 -35.25 12.40 7.57
N VAL A 267 -34.28 11.80 6.89
CA VAL A 267 -34.56 10.94 5.74
C VAL A 267 -34.87 9.55 6.23
N VAL A 268 -36.06 9.08 5.89
CA VAL A 268 -36.56 7.73 6.20
C VAL A 268 -36.37 6.82 5.00
N PHE A 269 -35.96 5.58 5.27
CA PHE A 269 -35.62 4.60 4.25
C PHE A 269 -36.56 3.41 4.30
N PHE A 270 -36.93 2.92 3.12
CA PHE A 270 -37.88 1.83 2.95
C PHE A 270 -37.39 0.81 1.92
N GLN A 271 -37.50 -0.48 2.25
CA GLN A 271 -37.14 -1.59 1.39
C GLN A 271 -38.33 -1.96 0.48
N GLY A 272 -38.18 -1.67 -0.82
CA GLY A 272 -39.03 -2.19 -1.88
C GLY A 272 -38.25 -3.15 -2.80
N THR A 273 -38.51 -3.07 -4.11
CA THR A 273 -37.65 -3.69 -5.14
C THR A 273 -36.23 -3.11 -5.13
N TYR A 274 -36.10 -1.86 -4.68
CA TYR A 274 -34.85 -1.16 -4.41
C TYR A 274 -35.03 -0.35 -3.11
N LEU A 275 -33.92 0.10 -2.52
CA LEU A 275 -33.99 1.00 -1.36
C LEU A 275 -34.59 2.33 -1.80
N MET A 276 -35.62 2.79 -1.10
CA MET A 276 -36.28 4.07 -1.34
C MET A 276 -36.01 5.01 -0.18
N SER A 277 -35.94 6.32 -0.45
CA SER A 277 -35.81 7.35 0.57
C SER A 277 -36.97 8.36 0.50
N GLY A 278 -37.36 8.90 1.64
CA GLY A 278 -38.35 9.96 1.77
C GLY A 278 -38.00 10.89 2.93
N ILE A 279 -38.66 12.04 3.02
CA ILE A 279 -38.39 13.04 4.07
C ILE A 279 -39.49 12.96 5.12
N TYR A 280 -39.10 12.71 6.37
CA TYR A 280 -40.01 12.67 7.49
C TYR A 280 -40.57 14.07 7.78
N ILE A 281 -41.86 14.15 8.04
CA ILE A 281 -42.56 15.38 8.38
C ILE A 281 -42.92 15.36 9.87
N ASP A 282 -44.01 14.70 10.26
CA ASP A 282 -44.44 14.64 11.66
C ASP A 282 -45.44 13.47 11.88
N ASN A 283 -45.60 13.00 13.12
CA ASN A 283 -46.56 11.94 13.52
C ASN A 283 -46.55 10.69 12.61
N GLY A 284 -45.36 10.19 12.27
CA GLY A 284 -45.21 9.05 11.38
C GLY A 284 -45.42 9.37 9.89
N GLU A 285 -45.78 10.61 9.54
CA GLU A 285 -45.94 11.05 8.16
C GLU A 285 -44.59 11.40 7.51
N PHE A 286 -44.47 11.08 6.24
CA PHE A 286 -43.31 11.40 5.42
C PHE A 286 -43.74 11.67 3.97
N VAL A 287 -42.91 12.39 3.22
CA VAL A 287 -43.13 12.67 1.80
C VAL A 287 -42.18 11.82 0.98
N ILE A 288 -42.72 11.18 -0.05
CA ILE A 288 -41.98 10.32 -0.97
C ILE A 288 -42.62 10.35 -2.36
N VAL A 289 -41.80 10.16 -3.39
CA VAL A 289 -42.31 9.97 -4.76
C VAL A 289 -42.94 8.59 -4.91
N THR A 290 -44.15 8.53 -5.45
CA THR A 290 -44.84 7.28 -5.80
C THR A 290 -45.46 7.38 -7.20
N SER A 291 -46.19 6.35 -7.63
CA SER A 291 -46.98 6.40 -8.88
C SER A 291 -48.01 7.53 -8.92
N ASP A 292 -48.39 8.08 -7.76
CA ASP A 292 -49.36 9.18 -7.65
C ASP A 292 -48.69 10.56 -7.69
N GLY A 293 -47.37 10.63 -7.94
CA GLY A 293 -46.56 11.83 -7.83
C GLY A 293 -45.87 11.95 -6.48
N ILE A 294 -45.51 13.18 -6.09
CA ILE A 294 -44.91 13.45 -4.78
C ILE A 294 -46.03 13.40 -3.75
N SER A 295 -45.98 12.42 -2.87
CA SER A 295 -47.14 12.05 -2.05
C SER A 295 -46.77 11.89 -0.59
N LYS A 296 -47.71 12.29 0.27
CA LYS A 296 -47.62 12.03 1.70
C LYS A 296 -48.05 10.60 2.01
N ARG A 297 -47.27 9.91 2.86
CA ARG A 297 -47.50 8.56 3.37
C ARG A 297 -47.26 8.56 4.88
N ASN A 298 -47.65 7.48 5.54
CA ASN A 298 -47.48 7.35 6.98
C ASN A 298 -46.95 5.95 7.31
N MET A 299 -45.81 5.89 8.00
CA MET A 299 -45.08 4.64 8.28
C MET A 299 -45.62 3.89 9.51
N GLU A 300 -46.52 4.49 10.27
CA GLU A 300 -47.11 3.89 11.48
C GLU A 300 -48.51 3.32 11.21
N THR A 301 -49.27 3.96 10.31
CA THR A 301 -50.67 3.60 10.02
C THR A 301 -50.83 2.80 8.73
N SER A 302 -49.78 2.70 7.90
CA SER A 302 -49.80 1.88 6.68
C SER A 302 -49.05 0.57 6.89
N ASP A 303 -49.74 -0.56 6.74
CA ASP A 303 -49.13 -1.89 6.81
C ASP A 303 -47.97 -2.07 5.82
N TYR A 304 -48.08 -1.50 4.62
CA TYR A 304 -47.01 -1.59 3.62
C TYR A 304 -45.76 -0.84 4.07
N TRP A 305 -45.89 0.44 4.42
CA TRP A 305 -44.74 1.27 4.78
C TRP A 305 -44.14 0.90 6.13
N SER A 306 -44.96 0.42 7.08
CA SER A 306 -44.48 -0.12 8.35
C SER A 306 -43.59 -1.35 8.14
N ASN A 307 -44.00 -2.29 7.30
CA ASN A 307 -43.21 -3.49 7.00
C ASN A 307 -41.99 -3.20 6.13
N ALA A 308 -42.05 -2.16 5.30
CA ALA A 308 -40.94 -1.76 4.44
C ALA A 308 -39.89 -0.91 5.18
N TYR A 309 -40.19 -0.33 6.34
CA TYR A 309 -39.28 0.60 7.01
C TYR A 309 -37.95 -0.05 7.40
N VAL A 310 -36.85 0.56 6.95
CA VAL A 310 -35.46 0.11 7.18
C VAL A 310 -34.80 0.90 8.31
N GLY A 311 -35.02 2.22 8.34
CA GLY A 311 -34.39 3.11 9.32
C GLY A 311 -34.44 4.57 8.89
N ALA A 312 -33.79 5.44 9.65
CA ALA A 312 -33.71 6.87 9.36
C ALA A 312 -32.27 7.41 9.51
N LYS A 313 -31.95 8.43 8.73
CA LYS A 313 -30.69 9.17 8.75
C LYS A 313 -30.95 10.67 8.91
N ARG A 314 -30.10 11.32 9.70
CA ARG A 314 -30.04 12.78 9.80
C ARG A 314 -28.78 13.29 9.12
N TYR A 315 -28.92 14.18 8.15
CA TYR A 315 -27.79 14.80 7.47
C TYR A 315 -27.49 16.18 8.03
N THR A 316 -26.20 16.48 8.16
CA THR A 316 -25.62 17.77 8.51
C THR A 316 -24.33 17.90 7.69
N GLU A 317 -23.84 19.10 7.39
CA GLU A 317 -22.58 19.26 6.65
C GLU A 317 -21.42 18.44 7.26
N GLU A 318 -21.36 18.36 8.59
CA GLU A 318 -20.33 17.61 9.32
C GLU A 318 -20.40 16.08 9.13
N ASN A 319 -21.54 15.51 8.72
CA ASN A 319 -21.76 14.06 8.67
C ASN A 319 -22.03 13.51 7.26
N LEU A 320 -21.64 14.29 6.24
CA LEU A 320 -21.64 13.89 4.82
C LEU A 320 -20.37 13.14 4.41
N HIS A 321 -19.51 12.80 5.38
CA HIS A 321 -18.33 11.99 5.19
C HIS A 321 -18.45 10.68 5.99
N PRO A 322 -17.89 9.57 5.49
CA PRO A 322 -17.82 8.32 6.26
C PRO A 322 -17.13 8.56 7.61
N GLY A 323 -17.62 7.90 8.67
CA GLY A 323 -17.00 8.00 9.99
C GLY A 323 -15.56 7.48 10.02
N SER A 324 -14.77 7.90 11.02
CA SER A 324 -13.43 7.32 11.26
C SER A 324 -13.53 5.84 11.65
N SER A 325 -12.53 5.04 11.26
CA SER A 325 -12.46 3.60 11.55
C SER A 325 -11.24 3.32 12.41
N GLU A 326 -11.32 2.43 13.41
CA GLU A 326 -10.11 2.01 14.18
C GLU A 326 -9.21 1.03 13.41
N ASN A 327 -9.57 0.67 12.18
CA ASN A 327 -8.79 -0.22 11.30
C ASN A 327 -8.07 0.60 10.21
N ASP A 328 -6.74 0.55 10.22
CA ASP A 328 -5.87 1.33 9.33
C ASP A 328 -6.08 1.03 7.84
N LEU A 329 -6.37 -0.23 7.46
CA LEU A 329 -6.70 -0.59 6.07
C LEU A 329 -7.97 0.14 5.61
N VAL A 330 -8.98 0.20 6.48
CA VAL A 330 -10.24 0.89 6.17
C VAL A 330 -10.06 2.40 6.11
N GLU A 331 -9.25 2.99 7.00
CA GLU A 331 -8.92 4.42 6.93
C GLU A 331 -8.22 4.75 5.61
N GLN A 332 -7.23 3.93 5.23
CA GLN A 332 -6.51 4.10 3.96
C GLN A 332 -7.44 3.93 2.75
N ALA A 333 -8.29 2.90 2.73
CA ALA A 333 -9.26 2.72 1.65
C ALA A 333 -10.25 3.89 1.53
N ARG A 334 -10.72 4.44 2.66
CA ARG A 334 -11.62 5.61 2.67
C ARG A 334 -10.93 6.88 2.21
N ALA A 335 -9.63 7.05 2.50
CA ALA A 335 -8.85 8.19 2.02
C ALA A 335 -8.74 8.23 0.48
N LEU A 336 -8.90 7.07 -0.18
CA LEU A 336 -8.86 6.94 -1.64
C LEU A 336 -10.21 7.23 -2.31
N ILE A 337 -11.29 7.46 -1.55
CA ILE A 337 -12.61 7.79 -2.13
C ILE A 337 -12.50 9.07 -2.97
N GLY A 338 -12.98 8.98 -4.21
CA GLY A 338 -12.89 10.06 -5.20
C GLY A 338 -11.77 9.86 -6.22
N SER A 339 -10.82 8.94 -5.98
CA SER A 339 -9.80 8.57 -6.98
C SER A 339 -10.48 8.00 -8.24
N PRO A 340 -9.94 8.27 -9.44
CA PRO A 340 -10.54 7.79 -10.68
C PRO A 340 -10.44 6.27 -10.80
N TYR A 341 -11.27 5.69 -11.67
CA TYR A 341 -11.12 4.30 -12.07
C TYR A 341 -10.29 4.20 -13.33
N ASN A 342 -9.34 3.28 -13.32
CA ASN A 342 -8.48 2.96 -14.44
C ASN A 342 -8.08 1.49 -14.34
N GLU A 343 -8.32 0.71 -15.39
CA GLU A 343 -8.04 -0.73 -15.41
C GLU A 343 -6.56 -1.06 -15.21
N ASP A 344 -5.67 -0.17 -15.69
CA ASP A 344 -4.22 -0.28 -15.58
C ASP A 344 -3.63 0.69 -14.54
N GLY A 345 -4.48 1.38 -13.77
CA GLY A 345 -4.03 2.35 -12.77
C GLY A 345 -3.69 1.69 -11.43
N GLU A 346 -2.69 2.23 -10.74
CA GLU A 346 -2.12 1.65 -9.52
C GLU A 346 -1.94 2.67 -8.39
N ASP A 347 -2.34 3.93 -8.60
CA ASP A 347 -2.13 5.01 -7.64
C ASP A 347 -3.29 6.04 -7.66
N PRO A 348 -3.39 6.94 -6.66
CA PRO A 348 -4.52 7.88 -6.57
C PRO A 348 -4.64 8.85 -7.76
N GLU A 349 -3.54 9.17 -8.45
CA GLU A 349 -3.55 10.09 -9.59
C GLU A 349 -3.91 9.35 -10.90
N SER A 350 -3.29 8.19 -11.15
CA SER A 350 -3.57 7.36 -12.34
C SER A 350 -4.90 6.62 -12.26
N GLY A 351 -5.45 6.47 -11.04
CA GLY A 351 -6.67 5.76 -10.72
C GLY A 351 -6.43 4.31 -10.36
N PHE A 352 -7.51 3.58 -10.08
CA PHE A 352 -7.43 2.17 -9.68
C PHE A 352 -8.39 1.27 -10.43
N SER A 353 -7.98 0.03 -10.63
CA SER A 353 -8.86 -1.09 -10.88
C SER A 353 -9.40 -1.61 -9.53
N THR A 354 -10.33 -2.56 -9.56
CA THR A 354 -10.87 -3.15 -8.33
C THR A 354 -9.82 -3.89 -7.50
N GLY A 355 -8.85 -4.51 -8.18
CA GLY A 355 -7.79 -5.30 -7.52
C GLY A 355 -6.59 -4.44 -7.15
N SER A 356 -6.16 -3.52 -8.02
CA SER A 356 -5.03 -2.61 -7.71
C SER A 356 -5.35 -1.65 -6.57
N LEU A 357 -6.62 -1.27 -6.35
CA LEU A 357 -7.04 -0.56 -5.15
C LEU A 357 -6.71 -1.36 -3.87
N VAL A 358 -7.04 -2.64 -3.87
CA VAL A 358 -6.78 -3.52 -2.71
C VAL A 358 -5.28 -3.69 -2.51
N HIS A 359 -4.55 -4.00 -3.58
CA HIS A 359 -3.10 -4.11 -3.57
C HIS A 359 -2.45 -2.87 -2.93
N TYR A 360 -2.76 -1.67 -3.44
CA TYR A 360 -2.22 -0.40 -2.94
C TYR A 360 -2.50 -0.19 -1.45
N VAL A 361 -3.73 -0.47 -0.99
CA VAL A 361 -4.09 -0.29 0.43
C VAL A 361 -3.27 -1.23 1.32
N TYR A 362 -3.13 -2.51 0.94
CA TYR A 362 -2.36 -3.46 1.74
C TYR A 362 -0.86 -3.20 1.70
N GLU A 363 -0.33 -2.81 0.54
CA GLU A 363 1.07 -2.42 0.41
C GLU A 363 1.40 -1.23 1.32
N GLU A 364 0.62 -0.14 1.26
CA GLU A 364 0.87 1.07 2.04
C GLU A 364 0.76 0.84 3.56
N VAL A 365 -0.18 0.00 3.99
CA VAL A 365 -0.47 -0.20 5.42
C VAL A 365 0.38 -1.32 6.03
N THR A 366 0.66 -2.38 5.27
CA THR A 366 1.28 -3.61 5.82
C THR A 366 2.62 -3.96 5.17
N GLY A 367 2.98 -3.32 4.06
CA GLY A 367 4.12 -3.72 3.21
C GLY A 367 3.89 -4.99 2.41
N SER A 368 2.70 -5.61 2.50
CA SER A 368 2.40 -6.89 1.84
C SER A 368 1.97 -6.67 0.40
N TRP A 369 2.61 -7.36 -0.53
CA TRP A 369 2.34 -7.29 -1.96
C TRP A 369 1.32 -8.37 -2.35
N LEU A 370 0.04 -8.02 -2.26
CA LEU A 370 -1.04 -8.93 -2.65
C LEU A 370 -1.23 -8.94 -4.18
N SER A 371 -1.90 -9.95 -4.72
CA SER A 371 -2.23 -9.98 -6.16
C SER A 371 -3.06 -8.74 -6.57
N LYS A 372 -2.75 -8.15 -7.73
CA LYS A 372 -3.56 -7.09 -8.35
C LYS A 372 -4.81 -7.66 -9.03
N ARG A 373 -4.96 -8.99 -9.09
CA ARG A 373 -6.09 -9.69 -9.70
C ARG A 373 -7.11 -10.13 -8.63
N PRO A 374 -8.39 -9.77 -8.77
CA PRO A 374 -9.43 -10.19 -7.81
C PRO A 374 -9.56 -11.71 -7.63
N ALA A 375 -9.29 -12.51 -8.67
CA ALA A 375 -9.29 -13.97 -8.54
C ALA A 375 -8.15 -14.48 -7.66
N GLY A 376 -6.92 -13.97 -7.88
CA GLY A 376 -5.76 -14.27 -7.03
C GLY A 376 -6.00 -13.84 -5.57
N LEU A 377 -6.56 -12.63 -5.38
CA LEU A 377 -6.94 -12.13 -4.05
C LEU A 377 -7.94 -13.06 -3.35
N TYR A 378 -8.94 -13.55 -4.08
CA TYR A 378 -9.93 -14.45 -3.53
C TYR A 378 -9.28 -15.77 -3.13
N ASP A 379 -8.49 -16.38 -4.00
CA ASP A 379 -7.95 -17.73 -3.77
C ASP A 379 -6.92 -17.81 -2.64
N ALA A 380 -6.13 -16.76 -2.44
CA ALA A 380 -5.12 -16.72 -1.39
C ALA A 380 -5.68 -16.45 0.03
N GLY A 381 -6.86 -15.82 0.14
CA GLY A 381 -7.43 -15.46 1.43
C GLY A 381 -8.28 -16.58 2.08
N GLU A 382 -8.35 -16.56 3.41
CA GLU A 382 -9.21 -17.45 4.19
C GLU A 382 -10.69 -17.13 3.92
N LYS A 383 -11.48 -18.09 3.43
CA LYS A 383 -12.89 -17.87 3.08
C LYS A 383 -13.72 -17.57 4.34
N ILE A 384 -14.53 -16.51 4.29
CA ILE A 384 -15.40 -16.09 5.40
C ILE A 384 -16.86 -16.05 4.96
N SER A 385 -17.77 -16.37 5.88
CA SER A 385 -19.20 -16.10 5.70
C SER A 385 -19.52 -14.60 5.81
N GLN A 386 -20.65 -14.19 5.22
CA GLN A 386 -21.08 -12.78 5.21
C GLN A 386 -21.43 -12.27 6.62
N GLU A 387 -21.83 -13.16 7.53
CA GLU A 387 -22.16 -12.84 8.93
C GLU A 387 -20.92 -12.61 9.81
N GLU A 388 -19.75 -13.08 9.37
CA GLU A 388 -18.48 -13.02 10.09
C GLU A 388 -17.55 -11.90 9.59
N LEU A 389 -18.04 -11.07 8.66
CA LEU A 389 -17.33 -9.93 8.10
C LEU A 389 -16.92 -8.93 9.18
N ARG A 390 -15.67 -8.50 9.11
CA ARG A 390 -15.04 -7.49 9.97
C ARG A 390 -14.39 -6.42 9.09
N PRO A 391 -14.33 -5.16 9.57
CA PRO A 391 -13.59 -4.10 8.88
C PRO A 391 -12.19 -4.58 8.48
N GLY A 392 -11.81 -4.36 7.21
CA GLY A 392 -10.56 -4.83 6.62
C GLY A 392 -10.68 -6.14 5.83
N ASP A 393 -11.74 -6.93 5.99
CA ASP A 393 -11.98 -8.12 5.16
C ASP A 393 -12.24 -7.71 3.70
N LEU A 394 -11.94 -8.61 2.75
CA LEU A 394 -12.22 -8.37 1.33
C LEU A 394 -13.53 -9.03 0.91
N VAL A 395 -14.33 -8.30 0.13
CA VAL A 395 -15.59 -8.77 -0.45
C VAL A 395 -15.47 -8.86 -1.97
N PHE A 396 -16.11 -9.88 -2.55
CA PHE A 396 -15.99 -10.20 -3.96
C PHE A 396 -17.36 -10.28 -4.61
N PHE A 397 -17.42 -9.87 -5.87
CA PHE A 397 -18.64 -9.86 -6.67
C PHE A 397 -18.41 -10.40 -8.08
N GLU A 398 -19.43 -11.01 -8.67
CA GLU A 398 -19.41 -11.42 -10.08
C GLU A 398 -19.44 -10.19 -11.00
N GLY A 399 -18.35 -9.93 -11.72
CA GLY A 399 -18.26 -8.89 -12.75
C GLY A 399 -18.50 -9.43 -14.17
N SER A 400 -18.42 -8.55 -15.17
CA SER A 400 -18.58 -8.93 -16.58
C SER A 400 -17.41 -9.75 -17.14
N SER A 401 -16.22 -9.60 -16.54
CA SER A 401 -14.96 -10.17 -17.02
C SER A 401 -14.28 -11.07 -15.98
N GLY A 402 -15.00 -11.46 -14.92
CA GLY A 402 -14.45 -12.19 -13.77
C GLY A 402 -14.87 -11.55 -12.45
N LEU A 403 -14.23 -11.96 -11.34
CA LEU A 403 -14.47 -11.37 -10.04
C LEU A 403 -14.01 -9.91 -9.99
N ILE A 404 -14.72 -9.11 -9.21
CA ILE A 404 -14.29 -7.78 -8.76
C ILE A 404 -14.20 -7.77 -7.23
N SER A 405 -13.25 -7.02 -6.69
CA SER A 405 -12.96 -6.96 -5.25
C SER A 405 -13.24 -5.58 -4.67
N GLY A 406 -13.63 -5.55 -3.40
CA GLY A 406 -13.70 -4.36 -2.57
C GLY A 406 -13.29 -4.66 -1.13
N MET A 407 -13.05 -3.63 -0.34
CA MET A 407 -12.67 -3.74 1.07
C MET A 407 -13.85 -3.42 1.97
N TYR A 408 -14.22 -4.35 2.85
CA TYR A 408 -15.30 -4.18 3.81
C TYR A 408 -14.91 -3.16 4.90
N THR A 409 -15.78 -2.19 5.14
CA THR A 409 -15.49 -1.06 6.04
C THR A 409 -16.32 -1.10 7.33
N GLY A 410 -17.16 -2.12 7.53
CA GLY A 410 -18.10 -2.22 8.65
C GLY A 410 -19.53 -1.88 8.26
N ASP A 411 -20.49 -2.15 9.14
CA ASP A 411 -21.91 -1.79 8.96
C ASP A 411 -22.52 -2.16 7.60
N ARG A 412 -22.10 -3.30 7.04
CA ARG A 412 -22.52 -3.78 5.71
C ARG A 412 -22.11 -2.84 4.57
N GLN A 413 -21.00 -2.14 4.73
CA GLN A 413 -20.43 -1.22 3.75
C GLN A 413 -19.06 -1.71 3.28
N PHE A 414 -18.66 -1.26 2.09
CA PHE A 414 -17.36 -1.57 1.51
C PHE A 414 -16.91 -0.49 0.51
N VAL A 415 -15.60 -0.31 0.37
CA VAL A 415 -14.99 0.58 -0.62
C VAL A 415 -14.55 -0.23 -1.83
N ILE A 416 -14.84 0.28 -3.04
CA ILE A 416 -14.53 -0.38 -4.31
C ILE A 416 -14.24 0.64 -5.41
N ALA A 417 -13.30 0.31 -6.30
CA ALA A 417 -13.10 1.04 -7.56
C ALA A 417 -14.15 0.60 -8.59
N SER A 418 -14.84 1.55 -9.21
CA SER A 418 -15.87 1.29 -10.22
C SER A 418 -15.75 2.31 -11.35
N SER A 419 -16.45 2.14 -12.47
CA SER A 419 -16.45 3.14 -13.57
C SER A 419 -16.78 4.58 -13.15
N SER A 420 -17.30 4.80 -11.93
CA SER A 420 -17.55 6.12 -11.34
C SER A 420 -16.49 6.59 -10.33
N GLY A 421 -15.31 5.95 -10.32
CA GLY A 421 -14.24 6.13 -9.34
C GLY A 421 -14.31 5.19 -8.15
N VAL A 422 -13.38 5.37 -7.21
CA VAL A 422 -13.33 4.72 -5.90
C VAL A 422 -14.43 5.30 -5.02
N LYS A 423 -15.33 4.45 -4.54
CA LYS A 423 -16.48 4.87 -3.73
C LYS A 423 -16.84 3.81 -2.70
N GLU A 424 -17.47 4.28 -1.62
CA GLU A 424 -18.11 3.40 -0.65
C GLU A 424 -19.51 2.98 -1.13
N ARG A 425 -19.91 1.76 -0.77
CA ARG A 425 -21.14 1.10 -1.21
C ARG A 425 -21.74 0.30 -0.07
N HIS A 426 -23.06 0.13 -0.10
CA HIS A 426 -23.76 -0.75 0.82
C HIS A 426 -23.98 -2.12 0.20
N LEU A 427 -23.63 -3.17 0.93
CA LEU A 427 -23.66 -4.56 0.50
C LEU A 427 -25.07 -5.03 0.13
N ASP A 428 -26.07 -4.67 0.95
CA ASP A 428 -27.45 -5.15 0.74
C ASP A 428 -28.31 -4.27 -0.15
N TYR A 429 -28.08 -2.96 -0.11
CA TYR A 429 -29.03 -2.01 -0.65
C TYR A 429 -28.66 -1.55 -2.06
N HIS A 430 -27.42 -1.79 -2.47
CA HIS A 430 -26.99 -1.56 -3.83
C HIS A 430 -27.26 -2.82 -4.67
N THR A 431 -28.36 -2.81 -5.43
CA THR A 431 -28.89 -3.97 -6.18
C THR A 431 -27.84 -4.70 -7.02
N TYR A 432 -26.95 -3.97 -7.70
CA TYR A 432 -25.89 -4.59 -8.50
C TYR A 432 -25.00 -5.54 -7.67
N TYR A 433 -24.55 -5.10 -6.49
CA TYR A 433 -23.60 -5.83 -5.64
C TYR A 433 -24.31 -6.89 -4.81
N ALA A 434 -25.50 -6.58 -4.28
CA ALA A 434 -26.31 -7.54 -3.53
C ALA A 434 -26.61 -8.80 -4.35
N ASP A 435 -26.99 -8.64 -5.62
CA ASP A 435 -27.32 -9.77 -6.52
C ASP A 435 -26.08 -10.55 -7.00
N ARG A 436 -24.88 -9.98 -6.86
CA ARG A 436 -23.62 -10.50 -7.44
C ARG A 436 -22.62 -10.92 -6.37
N TYR A 437 -22.98 -10.92 -5.11
CA TYR A 437 -22.07 -11.29 -4.03
C TYR A 437 -21.55 -12.72 -4.24
N ALA A 438 -20.24 -12.84 -4.45
CA ALA A 438 -19.57 -14.10 -4.73
C ALA A 438 -18.96 -14.72 -3.47
N GLY A 439 -18.53 -13.89 -2.51
CA GLY A 439 -17.93 -14.34 -1.26
C GLY A 439 -17.09 -13.26 -0.59
N ALA A 440 -16.43 -13.63 0.50
CA ALA A 440 -15.48 -12.78 1.21
C ALA A 440 -14.28 -13.60 1.70
N VAL A 441 -13.15 -12.92 1.88
CA VAL A 441 -11.92 -13.53 2.43
C VAL A 441 -11.24 -12.64 3.45
N ARG A 442 -10.51 -13.27 4.39
CA ARG A 442 -9.64 -12.62 5.37
C ARG A 442 -8.20 -12.93 5.04
N TYR A 443 -7.36 -11.91 5.12
CA TYR A 443 -5.92 -12.07 5.13
C TYR A 443 -5.45 -12.12 6.58
N THR A 444 -4.88 -13.25 6.99
CA THR A 444 -4.30 -13.43 8.31
C THR A 444 -2.91 -12.78 8.36
N ASP A 445 -2.40 -12.52 9.56
CA ASP A 445 -1.04 -11.99 9.75
C ASP A 445 0.00 -12.88 9.05
N GLU A 446 -0.22 -14.19 9.06
CA GLU A 446 0.63 -15.18 8.39
C GLU A 446 0.63 -15.03 6.86
N ILE A 447 -0.53 -14.82 6.23
CA ILE A 447 -0.60 -14.60 4.77
C ILE A 447 0.07 -13.26 4.41
N LEU A 448 -0.15 -12.23 5.23
CA LEU A 448 0.44 -10.91 5.03
C LEU A 448 1.97 -10.97 5.14
N GLU A 449 2.50 -11.62 6.18
CA GLU A 449 3.94 -11.82 6.36
C GLU A 449 4.58 -12.52 5.16
N LYS A 450 3.96 -13.60 4.64
CA LYS A 450 4.47 -14.34 3.46
C LYS A 450 4.31 -13.59 2.14
N SER A 451 3.43 -12.60 2.09
CA SER A 451 3.26 -11.73 0.93
C SER A 451 4.14 -10.47 1.01
N ASN A 452 4.85 -10.26 2.12
CA ASN A 452 5.73 -9.12 2.32
C ASN A 452 7.16 -9.43 1.82
N PRO A 453 7.69 -8.67 0.85
CA PRO A 453 9.05 -8.88 0.34
C PRO A 453 10.15 -8.80 1.41
N ASP A 454 9.98 -7.96 2.44
CA ASP A 454 10.95 -7.77 3.52
C ASP A 454 11.17 -9.05 4.34
N THR A 455 10.17 -9.94 4.40
CA THR A 455 10.24 -11.26 5.05
C THR A 455 11.38 -12.10 4.46
N TYR A 456 11.72 -11.89 3.19
CA TYR A 456 12.67 -12.71 2.45
C TYR A 456 14.03 -12.03 2.19
N ALA A 457 14.21 -10.76 2.59
CA ALA A 457 15.43 -9.99 2.32
C ALA A 457 16.69 -10.64 2.94
N ASP A 458 16.55 -11.23 4.13
CA ASP A 458 17.62 -11.92 4.87
C ASP A 458 17.45 -13.44 4.92
N HIS A 459 16.70 -14.02 3.97
CA HIS A 459 16.39 -15.45 3.93
C HIS A 459 17.65 -16.35 3.87
N GLU A 460 17.63 -17.53 4.50
CA GLU A 460 18.81 -18.42 4.57
C GLU A 460 19.27 -18.90 3.18
N ASN A 461 18.31 -19.17 2.28
CA ASN A 461 18.60 -19.53 0.89
C ASN A 461 19.11 -18.31 0.08
N PRO A 462 20.33 -18.33 -0.47
CA PRO A 462 20.90 -17.20 -1.22
C PRO A 462 20.15 -16.90 -2.52
N ILE A 463 19.55 -17.91 -3.17
CA ILE A 463 18.76 -17.73 -4.40
C ILE A 463 17.53 -16.85 -4.12
N ILE A 464 16.85 -17.08 -2.99
CA ILE A 464 15.68 -16.29 -2.59
C ILE A 464 16.08 -14.84 -2.31
N ARG A 465 17.14 -14.63 -1.52
CA ARG A 465 17.66 -13.27 -1.24
C ARG A 465 18.01 -12.51 -2.51
N GLU A 466 18.57 -13.19 -3.50
CA GLU A 466 18.86 -12.58 -4.79
C GLU A 466 17.60 -12.30 -5.60
N ALA A 467 16.66 -13.25 -5.66
CA ALA A 467 15.40 -13.10 -6.39
C ALA A 467 14.56 -11.92 -5.87
N ILE A 468 14.51 -11.68 -4.56
CA ILE A 468 13.73 -10.60 -3.95
C ILE A 468 14.23 -9.21 -4.34
N LYS A 469 15.51 -9.05 -4.70
CA LYS A 469 16.04 -7.79 -5.22
C LYS A 469 15.40 -7.35 -6.54
N TYR A 470 14.72 -8.27 -7.21
CA TYR A 470 14.05 -8.05 -8.49
C TYR A 470 12.56 -7.73 -8.35
N MET A 471 12.00 -7.68 -7.14
CA MET A 471 10.60 -7.31 -6.89
C MET A 471 10.22 -5.99 -7.58
N GLY A 472 9.02 -5.94 -8.17
CA GLY A 472 8.52 -4.79 -8.92
C GLY A 472 9.16 -4.59 -10.31
N THR A 473 10.11 -5.44 -10.73
CA THR A 473 10.69 -5.29 -12.07
C THR A 473 9.64 -5.61 -13.14
N PRO A 474 9.39 -4.72 -14.12
CA PRO A 474 8.38 -4.92 -15.15
C PRO A 474 8.56 -6.23 -15.93
N TYR A 475 7.44 -6.91 -16.17
CA TYR A 475 7.43 -8.10 -17.00
C TYR A 475 7.52 -7.72 -18.48
N LEU A 476 8.45 -8.34 -19.19
CA LEU A 476 8.53 -8.29 -20.64
C LEU A 476 8.77 -9.68 -21.19
N MET A 477 7.81 -10.20 -21.96
CA MET A 477 7.96 -11.48 -22.66
C MET A 477 9.22 -11.46 -23.52
N THR A 478 10.13 -12.43 -23.33
CA THR A 478 11.48 -12.50 -23.94
C THR A 478 12.47 -11.40 -23.52
N GLY A 479 12.08 -10.52 -22.58
CA GLY A 479 12.96 -9.47 -22.05
C GLY A 479 14.12 -10.06 -21.28
N SER A 480 15.31 -9.49 -21.45
CA SER A 480 16.58 -10.05 -20.91
C SER A 480 17.49 -8.97 -20.33
N THR A 481 16.89 -7.93 -19.77
CA THR A 481 17.59 -6.78 -19.19
C THR A 481 17.05 -6.53 -17.80
N ARG A 482 17.88 -6.02 -16.87
CA ARG A 482 17.43 -5.74 -15.50
C ARG A 482 16.31 -4.68 -15.40
N ASP A 483 16.06 -3.92 -16.46
CA ASP A 483 14.95 -2.95 -16.52
C ASP A 483 13.59 -3.59 -16.82
N ALA A 484 13.57 -4.76 -17.49
CA ALA A 484 12.37 -5.53 -17.81
C ALA A 484 12.73 -6.92 -18.35
N PHE A 485 12.09 -7.98 -17.83
CA PHE A 485 12.42 -9.36 -18.22
C PHE A 485 11.27 -10.36 -18.02
N ASP A 486 11.49 -11.61 -18.48
CA ASP A 486 10.57 -12.73 -18.29
C ASP A 486 10.97 -13.65 -17.12
N CYS A 487 10.10 -14.60 -16.79
CA CYS A 487 10.31 -15.56 -15.70
C CYS A 487 11.62 -16.34 -15.81
N SER A 488 11.98 -16.83 -16.99
CA SER A 488 13.22 -17.60 -17.15
C SER A 488 14.49 -16.76 -16.99
N PHE A 489 14.44 -15.46 -17.29
CA PHE A 489 15.54 -14.55 -16.99
C PHE A 489 15.69 -14.29 -15.49
N LEU A 490 14.58 -14.19 -14.74
CA LEU A 490 14.61 -14.11 -13.28
C LEU A 490 15.34 -15.33 -12.68
N ILE A 491 14.93 -16.54 -13.06
CA ILE A 491 15.59 -17.78 -12.59
C ILE A 491 17.06 -17.77 -12.97
N GLN A 492 17.38 -17.49 -14.25
CA GLN A 492 18.77 -17.46 -14.71
C GLN A 492 19.63 -16.45 -13.92
N SER A 493 19.11 -15.26 -13.65
CA SER A 493 19.86 -14.21 -12.97
C SER A 493 20.02 -14.51 -11.48
N ALA A 494 18.96 -14.96 -10.81
CA ALA A 494 19.02 -15.32 -9.40
C ALA A 494 20.04 -16.45 -9.15
N PHE A 495 20.01 -17.50 -9.97
CA PHE A 495 20.93 -18.64 -9.84
C PHE A 495 22.38 -18.28 -10.23
N ARG A 496 22.58 -17.49 -11.28
CA ARG A 496 23.92 -17.02 -11.67
C ARG A 496 24.52 -16.13 -10.58
N ASP A 497 23.78 -15.11 -10.14
CA ASP A 497 24.32 -14.05 -9.28
C ASP A 497 24.49 -14.52 -7.81
N ALA A 498 23.73 -15.54 -7.38
CA ALA A 498 23.78 -16.05 -6.00
C ALA A 498 24.58 -17.35 -5.81
N ALA A 499 24.75 -18.17 -6.85
CA ALA A 499 25.31 -19.51 -6.71
C ALA A 499 26.20 -19.95 -7.90
N ASP A 500 26.55 -19.04 -8.83
CA ASP A 500 27.36 -19.34 -10.01
C ASP A 500 26.79 -20.49 -10.88
N VAL A 501 25.45 -20.63 -10.87
CA VAL A 501 24.73 -21.64 -11.65
C VAL A 501 24.25 -21.03 -12.98
N TYR A 502 24.75 -21.54 -14.10
CA TYR A 502 24.41 -21.03 -15.44
C TYR A 502 23.28 -21.83 -16.08
N LEU A 503 22.07 -21.35 -15.89
CA LEU A 503 20.89 -21.96 -16.49
C LEU A 503 20.67 -21.50 -17.94
N PRO A 504 20.11 -22.36 -18.82
CA PRO A 504 19.65 -21.95 -20.14
C PRO A 504 18.71 -20.74 -20.07
N ARG A 505 18.73 -19.87 -21.09
CA ARG A 505 17.92 -18.64 -21.07
C ARG A 505 16.41 -18.89 -21.07
N ILE A 506 15.92 -20.01 -21.62
CA ILE A 506 14.49 -20.24 -21.86
C ILE A 506 13.97 -21.34 -20.95
N SER A 507 12.80 -21.14 -20.33
CA SER A 507 12.19 -22.05 -19.33
C SER A 507 12.13 -23.52 -19.75
N TYR A 508 11.67 -23.84 -20.96
CA TYR A 508 11.60 -25.24 -21.40
C TYR A 508 12.98 -25.91 -21.53
N LYS A 509 14.05 -25.14 -21.73
CA LYS A 509 15.43 -25.66 -21.69
C LYS A 509 15.95 -25.77 -20.26
N GLN A 510 15.57 -24.86 -19.38
CA GLN A 510 15.90 -24.97 -17.95
C GLN A 510 15.29 -26.25 -17.34
N TRP A 511 14.10 -26.64 -17.81
CA TRP A 511 13.47 -27.92 -17.46
C TRP A 511 14.27 -29.17 -17.88
N GLU A 512 15.14 -29.09 -18.90
CA GLU A 512 15.93 -30.22 -19.38
C GLU A 512 17.18 -30.50 -18.53
N VAL A 513 17.53 -29.58 -17.61
CA VAL A 513 18.71 -29.69 -16.74
C VAL A 513 18.33 -29.77 -15.26
N GLY A 514 19.32 -30.01 -14.40
CA GLY A 514 19.14 -30.13 -12.95
C GLY A 514 18.49 -31.42 -12.49
N GLU A 515 18.50 -31.63 -11.18
CA GLU A 515 17.84 -32.74 -10.51
C GLU A 515 16.32 -32.56 -10.59
N THR A 516 15.58 -33.62 -10.94
CA THR A 516 14.12 -33.61 -10.86
C THR A 516 13.68 -34.04 -9.46
N ILE A 517 12.99 -33.15 -8.75
CA ILE A 517 12.43 -33.44 -7.43
C ILE A 517 10.99 -33.94 -7.54
N LEU A 518 10.19 -33.29 -8.39
CA LEU A 518 8.82 -33.71 -8.72
C LEU A 518 8.64 -33.79 -10.24
N ASP A 519 8.12 -34.92 -10.71
CA ASP A 519 7.95 -35.23 -12.14
C ASP A 519 6.67 -34.64 -12.74
N ALA A 520 6.62 -34.58 -14.09
CA ALA A 520 5.54 -34.08 -14.97
C ALA A 520 4.14 -34.75 -14.81
N GLY A 521 3.95 -35.60 -13.81
CA GLY A 521 2.69 -36.30 -13.52
C GLY A 521 2.30 -36.27 -12.04
N THR A 522 2.98 -35.45 -11.24
CA THR A 522 2.65 -35.26 -9.82
C THR A 522 1.30 -34.54 -9.70
N ASP A 523 0.35 -35.16 -9.00
CA ASP A 523 -0.90 -34.51 -8.61
C ASP A 523 -0.64 -33.60 -7.40
N ILE A 524 -0.37 -32.33 -7.67
CA ILE A 524 -0.02 -31.33 -6.65
C ILE A 524 -1.13 -31.14 -5.60
N ASN A 525 -2.39 -31.40 -5.95
CA ASN A 525 -3.52 -31.27 -5.02
C ASN A 525 -3.60 -32.42 -4.01
N SER A 526 -2.78 -33.46 -4.19
CA SER A 526 -2.73 -34.64 -3.34
C SER A 526 -1.56 -34.65 -2.34
N ILE A 527 -0.72 -33.61 -2.35
CA ILE A 527 0.49 -33.51 -1.54
C ILE A 527 0.59 -32.14 -0.85
N GLU A 528 1.26 -32.11 0.29
CA GLU A 528 1.76 -30.88 0.89
C GLU A 528 3.16 -30.58 0.29
N LEU A 529 3.34 -29.41 -0.31
CA LEU A 529 4.59 -29.09 -1.03
C LEU A 529 5.80 -29.05 -0.08
N ASP A 530 5.66 -28.44 1.09
CA ASP A 530 6.75 -28.29 2.07
C ASP A 530 7.32 -29.62 2.57
N ASP A 531 6.58 -30.73 2.43
CA ASP A 531 7.06 -32.09 2.77
C ASP A 531 7.99 -32.69 1.70
N HIS A 532 8.00 -32.13 0.48
CA HIS A 532 8.64 -32.73 -0.70
C HIS A 532 9.69 -31.82 -1.34
N ILE A 533 9.51 -30.51 -1.25
CA ILE A 533 10.39 -29.50 -1.84
C ILE A 533 10.82 -28.51 -0.75
N ARG A 534 11.85 -27.72 -1.02
CA ARG A 534 12.36 -26.72 -0.08
C ARG A 534 12.40 -25.32 -0.71
N PRO A 535 12.38 -24.25 0.09
CA PRO A 535 12.57 -22.90 -0.42
C PRO A 535 13.85 -22.79 -1.28
N GLY A 536 13.70 -22.18 -2.46
CA GLY A 536 14.73 -22.05 -3.49
C GLY A 536 14.66 -23.09 -4.61
N ASP A 537 13.89 -24.17 -4.46
CA ASP A 537 13.59 -25.07 -5.57
C ASP A 537 12.75 -24.35 -6.64
N VAL A 538 12.85 -24.76 -7.90
CA VAL A 538 12.22 -24.08 -9.03
C VAL A 538 11.03 -24.87 -9.55
N LEU A 539 9.85 -24.25 -9.51
CA LEU A 539 8.60 -24.78 -10.04
C LEU A 539 8.48 -24.46 -11.53
N TYR A 540 7.94 -25.43 -12.27
CA TYR A 540 7.69 -25.33 -13.70
C TYR A 540 6.23 -25.55 -14.03
N PHE A 541 5.73 -24.78 -14.98
CA PHE A 541 4.32 -24.75 -15.36
C PHE A 541 4.16 -24.86 -16.88
N SER A 542 3.13 -25.58 -17.30
CA SER A 542 2.81 -25.84 -18.71
C SER A 542 1.48 -25.23 -19.12
N GLY A 543 1.34 -24.85 -20.39
CA GLY A 543 0.05 -24.41 -20.93
C GLY A 543 -0.40 -23.01 -20.49
N THR A 544 0.47 -22.18 -19.91
CA THR A 544 0.08 -20.82 -19.48
C THR A 544 -0.10 -19.88 -20.68
N TRP A 545 0.84 -19.91 -21.63
CA TRP A 545 0.76 -19.15 -22.89
C TRP A 545 1.19 -19.93 -24.14
N GLN A 546 1.88 -21.07 -23.97
CA GLN A 546 2.22 -21.99 -25.05
C GLN A 546 2.07 -23.45 -24.59
N GLU A 547 2.00 -24.38 -25.54
CA GLU A 547 2.02 -25.82 -25.25
C GLU A 547 3.35 -26.24 -24.60
N GLY A 548 3.27 -27.12 -23.60
CA GLY A 548 4.43 -27.53 -22.79
C GLY A 548 4.88 -26.45 -21.82
N ILE A 549 6.11 -26.59 -21.31
CA ILE A 549 6.72 -25.66 -20.34
C ILE A 549 6.69 -24.24 -20.89
N SER A 550 6.09 -23.34 -20.13
CA SER A 550 5.82 -21.96 -20.53
C SER A 550 6.07 -20.95 -19.41
N HIS A 551 6.04 -21.37 -18.14
CA HIS A 551 6.30 -20.49 -17.01
C HIS A 551 7.14 -21.18 -15.93
N THR A 552 7.81 -20.39 -15.10
CA THR A 552 8.66 -20.88 -14.00
C THR A 552 8.68 -19.89 -12.83
N ALA A 553 8.88 -20.40 -11.62
CA ALA A 553 8.88 -19.62 -10.37
C ALA A 553 9.83 -20.24 -9.34
N ILE A 554 10.33 -19.45 -8.40
CA ILE A 554 11.15 -19.93 -7.28
C ILE A 554 10.24 -20.12 -6.07
N TYR A 555 10.30 -21.29 -5.44
CA TYR A 555 9.53 -21.60 -4.24
C TYR A 555 10.03 -20.81 -3.04
N LEU A 556 9.12 -20.17 -2.30
CA LEU A 556 9.43 -19.44 -1.07
C LEU A 556 9.06 -20.22 0.20
N GLY A 557 8.31 -21.33 0.06
CA GLY A 557 7.71 -22.06 1.18
C GLY A 557 6.21 -21.79 1.31
N GLU A 558 5.48 -22.74 1.90
CA GLU A 558 4.08 -22.58 2.32
C GLU A 558 3.17 -22.07 1.20
N ASP A 559 3.31 -22.70 0.04
CA ASP A 559 2.56 -22.41 -1.20
C ASP A 559 2.82 -21.01 -1.80
N HIS A 560 3.88 -20.31 -1.41
CA HIS A 560 4.27 -19.03 -2.01
C HIS A 560 5.43 -19.18 -3.00
N VAL A 561 5.41 -18.36 -4.05
CA VAL A 561 6.45 -18.32 -5.07
C VAL A 561 6.80 -16.89 -5.45
N ILE A 562 8.05 -16.65 -5.85
CA ILE A 562 8.45 -15.43 -6.57
C ILE A 562 8.61 -15.74 -8.05
N HIS A 563 8.04 -14.88 -8.90
CA HIS A 563 8.09 -15.02 -10.35
C HIS A 563 7.91 -13.68 -11.07
N ALA A 564 8.42 -13.58 -12.30
CA ALA A 564 8.08 -12.50 -13.21
C ALA A 564 6.92 -12.94 -14.09
N THR A 565 5.76 -12.29 -13.98
CA THR A 565 4.52 -12.75 -14.64
C THR A 565 3.85 -11.63 -15.43
N GLY A 566 3.34 -11.97 -16.62
CA GLY A 566 2.53 -11.05 -17.41
C GLY A 566 1.13 -10.82 -16.84
N GLU A 567 0.67 -11.68 -15.93
CA GLU A 567 -0.62 -11.53 -15.26
C GLU A 567 -0.62 -10.34 -14.29
N GLU A 568 0.44 -10.21 -13.49
CA GLU A 568 0.63 -9.10 -12.53
C GLU A 568 1.42 -7.95 -13.17
N GLY A 569 2.02 -8.17 -14.34
CA GLY A 569 2.75 -7.14 -15.09
C GLY A 569 4.18 -6.91 -14.61
N GLU A 570 4.64 -7.63 -13.58
CA GLU A 570 5.91 -7.43 -12.92
C GLU A 570 6.43 -8.70 -12.22
N THR A 571 7.59 -8.57 -11.57
CA THR A 571 8.11 -9.56 -10.63
C THR A 571 7.44 -9.37 -9.28
N THR A 572 6.74 -10.41 -8.82
CA THR A 572 5.96 -10.36 -7.59
C THR A 572 6.02 -11.68 -6.83
N ILE A 573 5.47 -11.67 -5.62
CA ILE A 573 5.17 -12.85 -4.82
C ILE A 573 3.73 -13.25 -5.08
N SER A 574 3.50 -14.53 -5.35
CA SER A 574 2.18 -15.09 -5.59
C SER A 574 1.95 -16.33 -4.75
N TYR A 575 0.72 -16.49 -4.29
CA TYR A 575 0.24 -17.76 -3.75
C TYR A 575 -0.07 -18.75 -4.88
N MET A 576 0.21 -20.04 -4.66
CA MET A 576 -0.10 -21.15 -5.55
C MET A 576 -1.60 -21.45 -5.56
N ASN A 577 -2.37 -20.55 -6.20
CA ASN A 577 -3.80 -20.69 -6.40
C ASN A 577 -4.17 -21.87 -7.32
N GLU A 578 -5.47 -22.10 -7.51
CA GLU A 578 -6.00 -23.19 -8.34
C GLU A 578 -5.49 -23.12 -9.78
N TYR A 579 -5.36 -21.93 -10.36
CA TYR A 579 -4.80 -21.74 -11.70
C TYR A 579 -3.35 -22.25 -11.77
N TRP A 580 -2.49 -21.83 -10.84
CA TRP A 580 -1.09 -22.28 -10.81
C TRP A 580 -0.97 -23.77 -10.52
N LYS A 581 -1.84 -24.32 -9.65
CA LYS A 581 -1.90 -25.76 -9.37
C LYS A 581 -2.36 -26.58 -10.58
N GLU A 582 -3.32 -26.09 -11.37
CA GLU A 582 -3.75 -26.74 -12.62
C GLU A 582 -2.64 -26.74 -13.69
N HIS A 583 -1.85 -25.67 -13.75
CA HIS A 583 -0.75 -25.53 -14.70
C HIS A 583 0.57 -26.13 -14.22
N PHE A 584 0.65 -26.58 -12.96
CA PHE A 584 1.86 -27.16 -12.39
C PHE A 584 2.32 -28.39 -13.17
N THR A 585 3.62 -28.44 -13.46
CA THR A 585 4.24 -29.57 -14.16
C THR A 585 5.19 -30.32 -13.24
N GLY A 586 6.10 -29.63 -12.56
CA GLY A 586 7.09 -30.31 -11.73
C GLY A 586 8.09 -29.35 -11.11
N VAL A 587 9.08 -29.92 -10.40
CA VAL A 587 10.08 -29.17 -9.64
C VAL A 587 11.49 -29.63 -9.97
N LYS A 588 12.37 -28.65 -10.16
CA LYS A 588 13.80 -28.86 -10.36
C LYS A 588 14.63 -28.25 -9.25
N ARG A 589 15.78 -28.88 -8.99
CA ARG A 589 16.84 -28.37 -8.13
C ARG A 589 18.15 -28.28 -8.90
N PHE A 590 18.96 -27.26 -8.59
CA PHE A 590 20.13 -26.91 -9.39
C PHE A 590 21.44 -26.81 -8.58
N ASP A 591 21.47 -27.29 -7.33
CA ASP A 591 22.68 -27.28 -6.47
C ASP A 591 23.91 -27.88 -7.18
N ASP A 592 23.70 -29.02 -7.84
CA ASP A 592 24.76 -29.78 -8.51
C ASP A 592 25.27 -29.12 -9.81
N LEU A 593 24.65 -28.01 -10.24
CA LEU A 593 25.06 -27.29 -11.45
C LEU A 593 26.04 -26.13 -11.16
N SER A 594 26.40 -25.91 -9.90
CA SER A 594 27.38 -24.87 -9.54
C SER A 594 28.73 -25.13 -10.21
N VAL A 595 29.34 -24.06 -10.73
CA VAL A 595 30.67 -24.15 -11.34
C VAL A 595 31.73 -24.21 -10.24
N SER A 596 32.60 -25.22 -10.28
CA SER A 596 33.77 -25.28 -9.39
C SER A 596 34.89 -24.40 -9.95
N PHE A 597 35.38 -23.47 -9.12
CA PHE A 597 36.51 -22.59 -9.45
C PHE A 597 37.85 -23.11 -8.93
N GLU A 598 37.91 -24.35 -8.44
CA GLU A 598 39.18 -24.98 -8.00
C GLU A 598 40.20 -25.07 -9.15
N ASN A 599 39.72 -25.20 -10.39
CA ASN A 599 40.58 -25.20 -11.57
C ASN A 599 40.86 -23.77 -12.06
N GLU A 600 42.13 -23.35 -12.05
CA GLU A 600 42.55 -22.01 -12.43
C GLU A 600 42.21 -21.65 -13.88
N ALA A 601 42.18 -22.61 -14.82
CA ALA A 601 41.71 -22.36 -16.19
C ALA A 601 40.20 -22.10 -16.23
N VAL A 602 39.41 -22.75 -15.38
CA VAL A 602 37.97 -22.49 -15.28
C VAL A 602 37.73 -21.11 -14.68
N PHE A 603 38.44 -20.77 -13.60
CA PHE A 603 38.39 -19.44 -12.99
C PHE A 603 38.78 -18.34 -14.01
N GLU A 604 39.87 -18.53 -14.74
CA GLU A 604 40.32 -17.56 -15.75
C GLU A 604 39.30 -17.45 -16.90
N ALA A 605 38.82 -18.58 -17.44
CA ALA A 605 37.79 -18.57 -18.48
C ALA A 605 36.50 -17.86 -18.03
N TYR A 606 36.14 -17.99 -16.76
CA TYR A 606 34.98 -17.34 -16.16
C TYR A 606 35.13 -15.82 -16.12
N GLN A 607 36.31 -15.29 -15.75
CA GLN A 607 36.55 -13.84 -15.71
C GLN A 607 36.37 -13.17 -17.09
N LEU A 608 36.49 -13.95 -18.16
CA LEU A 608 36.40 -13.49 -19.54
C LEU A 608 34.97 -13.51 -20.09
N LEU A 609 33.98 -14.00 -19.35
CA LEU A 609 32.59 -14.05 -19.80
C LEU A 609 32.09 -12.66 -20.23
N GLY A 610 31.45 -12.60 -21.40
CA GLY A 610 30.97 -11.35 -22.01
C GLY A 610 32.01 -10.61 -22.86
N THR A 611 33.28 -11.03 -22.86
CA THR A 611 34.29 -10.45 -23.76
C THR A 611 33.90 -10.67 -25.23
N GLU A 612 34.05 -9.63 -26.05
CA GLU A 612 33.62 -9.68 -27.46
C GLU A 612 34.39 -10.72 -28.29
N TYR A 613 33.69 -11.30 -29.27
CA TYR A 613 34.36 -12.13 -30.27
C TYR A 613 35.06 -11.26 -31.30
N GLN A 614 36.35 -11.48 -31.48
CA GLN A 614 37.14 -10.82 -32.51
C GLN A 614 37.98 -11.85 -33.27
N LEU A 615 37.84 -11.89 -34.59
CA LEU A 615 38.63 -12.80 -35.42
C LEU A 615 40.12 -12.42 -35.33
N GLY A 616 40.95 -13.36 -34.86
CA GLY A 616 42.37 -13.12 -34.61
C GLY A 616 42.68 -12.55 -33.23
N GLY A 617 41.67 -12.20 -32.43
CA GLY A 617 41.85 -11.68 -31.07
C GLY A 617 42.30 -12.76 -30.08
N ASP A 618 43.16 -12.38 -29.15
CA ASP A 618 43.81 -13.24 -28.15
C ASP A 618 44.02 -12.55 -26.78
N SER A 619 43.31 -11.45 -26.52
CA SER A 619 43.37 -10.73 -25.24
C SER A 619 42.00 -10.13 -24.86
N PRO A 620 41.75 -9.86 -23.56
CA PRO A 620 40.50 -9.26 -23.12
C PRO A 620 40.21 -7.89 -23.76
N GLU A 621 41.25 -7.09 -24.02
CA GLU A 621 41.11 -5.76 -24.59
C GLU A 621 40.78 -5.76 -26.09
N GLU A 622 41.30 -6.74 -26.84
CA GLU A 622 41.07 -6.86 -28.28
C GLU A 622 39.88 -7.76 -28.63
N GLY A 623 39.39 -8.53 -27.66
CA GLY A 623 38.43 -9.61 -27.86
C GLY A 623 39.11 -10.94 -28.18
N PHE A 624 38.32 -12.01 -28.26
CA PHE A 624 38.84 -13.36 -28.48
C PHE A 624 38.23 -14.03 -29.70
N ASP A 625 39.04 -14.80 -30.44
CA ASP A 625 38.49 -15.95 -31.18
C ASP A 625 38.61 -17.24 -30.36
N THR A 626 38.11 -18.35 -30.89
CA THR A 626 38.03 -19.62 -30.16
C THR A 626 39.39 -20.13 -29.70
N GLY A 627 40.42 -20.04 -30.55
CA GLY A 627 41.77 -20.49 -30.21
C GLY A 627 42.51 -19.53 -29.29
N GLY A 628 42.30 -18.22 -29.49
CA GLY A 628 42.89 -17.16 -28.67
C GLY A 628 42.38 -17.18 -27.24
N LEU A 629 41.08 -17.42 -27.04
CA LEU A 629 40.49 -17.60 -25.70
C LEU A 629 41.20 -18.70 -24.94
N VAL A 630 41.26 -19.90 -25.51
CA VAL A 630 41.87 -21.07 -24.86
C VAL A 630 43.36 -20.86 -24.62
N GLN A 631 44.08 -20.28 -25.57
CA GLN A 631 45.49 -19.94 -25.41
C GLN A 631 45.70 -18.99 -24.23
N TYR A 632 44.90 -17.94 -24.14
CA TYR A 632 44.99 -16.97 -23.05
C TYR A 632 44.64 -17.60 -21.70
N VAL A 633 43.53 -18.34 -21.62
CA VAL A 633 43.08 -19.02 -20.40
C VAL A 633 44.14 -19.98 -19.87
N TYR A 634 44.73 -20.82 -20.72
CA TYR A 634 45.73 -21.79 -20.29
C TYR A 634 47.06 -21.12 -19.93
N LYS A 635 47.39 -20.01 -20.57
CA LYS A 635 48.60 -19.25 -20.27
C LYS A 635 48.48 -18.50 -18.94
N GLU A 636 47.41 -17.74 -18.74
CA GLU A 636 47.25 -16.93 -17.53
C GLU A 636 46.78 -17.77 -16.34
N GLY A 637 45.89 -18.75 -16.57
CA GLY A 637 45.38 -19.63 -15.53
C GLY A 637 46.35 -20.75 -15.14
N LEU A 638 47.02 -21.40 -16.09
CA LEU A 638 47.84 -22.59 -15.81
C LEU A 638 49.33 -22.44 -16.15
N ASN A 639 49.76 -21.27 -16.65
CA ASN A 639 51.13 -21.05 -17.15
C ASN A 639 51.54 -22.07 -18.24
N ILE A 640 50.59 -22.47 -19.08
CA ILE A 640 50.80 -23.38 -20.22
C ILE A 640 50.74 -22.58 -21.52
N ASP A 641 51.85 -22.52 -22.24
CA ASP A 641 51.93 -21.89 -23.56
C ASP A 641 51.33 -22.81 -24.64
N LEU A 642 50.03 -22.67 -24.88
CA LEU A 642 49.35 -23.38 -25.98
C LEU A 642 49.58 -22.71 -27.35
N PRO A 643 49.55 -23.48 -28.45
CA PRO A 643 49.52 -22.93 -29.80
C PRO A 643 48.31 -22.03 -30.05
N ARG A 644 48.44 -21.10 -31.00
CA ARG A 644 47.39 -20.11 -31.30
C ARG A 644 46.09 -20.69 -31.85
N TYR A 645 46.18 -21.83 -32.56
CA TYR A 645 45.06 -22.37 -33.34
C TYR A 645 44.58 -23.72 -32.80
N GLY A 646 43.26 -23.88 -32.73
CA GLY A 646 42.62 -25.10 -32.18
C GLY A 646 43.06 -26.42 -32.80
N ARG A 647 43.46 -26.43 -34.08
CA ARG A 647 44.02 -27.64 -34.71
C ARG A 647 45.34 -28.08 -34.08
N GLN A 648 46.22 -27.14 -33.77
CA GLN A 648 47.51 -27.44 -33.17
C GLN A 648 47.34 -27.81 -31.69
N GLN A 649 46.46 -27.09 -30.97
CA GLN A 649 46.06 -27.46 -29.62
C GLN A 649 45.60 -28.93 -29.59
N TRP A 650 44.63 -29.30 -30.45
CA TRP A 650 44.16 -30.68 -30.59
C TRP A 650 45.26 -31.73 -30.85
N GLU A 651 46.25 -31.38 -31.67
CA GLU A 651 47.36 -32.26 -32.04
C GLU A 651 48.41 -32.41 -30.91
N GLU A 652 48.55 -31.40 -30.05
CA GLU A 652 49.53 -31.39 -28.95
C GLU A 652 48.98 -31.94 -27.63
N GLY A 653 47.66 -31.86 -27.41
CA GLY A 653 47.02 -32.35 -26.19
C GLY A 653 46.94 -33.88 -26.07
N ASN A 654 46.86 -34.37 -24.84
CA ASN A 654 46.64 -35.78 -24.52
C ASN A 654 45.15 -36.12 -24.62
N GLU A 655 44.81 -37.22 -25.31
CA GLU A 655 43.41 -37.65 -25.48
C GLU A 655 42.78 -38.17 -24.18
N ILE A 656 41.60 -37.64 -23.84
CA ILE A 656 40.79 -38.10 -22.70
C ILE A 656 39.41 -38.59 -23.18
N PRO A 657 38.93 -39.76 -22.70
CA PRO A 657 37.56 -40.22 -22.89
C PRO A 657 36.51 -39.24 -22.36
N ARG A 658 35.35 -39.13 -23.00
CA ARG A 658 34.33 -38.14 -22.60
C ARG A 658 33.80 -38.34 -21.17
N ASP A 659 33.78 -39.58 -20.70
CA ASP A 659 33.36 -39.97 -19.35
C ASP A 659 34.44 -39.74 -18.28
N GLU A 660 35.66 -39.39 -18.68
CA GLU A 660 36.79 -39.07 -17.81
C GLU A 660 37.15 -37.57 -17.86
N ILE A 661 36.35 -36.74 -18.53
CA ILE A 661 36.65 -35.30 -18.66
C ILE A 661 36.42 -34.56 -17.34
N GLU A 662 37.38 -33.75 -16.94
CA GLU A 662 37.34 -32.95 -15.72
C GLU A 662 37.28 -31.45 -16.03
N ALA A 663 36.72 -30.67 -15.10
CA ALA A 663 36.66 -29.22 -15.25
C ALA A 663 38.07 -28.64 -15.45
N GLY A 664 38.25 -27.83 -16.49
CA GLY A 664 39.52 -27.32 -16.96
C GLY A 664 40.01 -27.98 -18.25
N ASP A 665 39.62 -29.21 -18.56
CA ASP A 665 39.97 -29.88 -19.81
C ASP A 665 39.38 -29.17 -21.03
N LEU A 666 39.93 -29.44 -22.22
CA LEU A 666 39.42 -28.87 -23.46
C LEU A 666 38.54 -29.84 -24.23
N MET A 667 37.35 -29.39 -24.58
CA MET A 667 36.50 -30.05 -25.58
C MET A 667 36.71 -29.43 -26.95
N PHE A 668 36.71 -30.28 -27.99
CA PHE A 668 36.91 -29.84 -29.36
C PHE A 668 35.71 -30.16 -30.23
N PHE A 669 35.41 -29.22 -31.13
CA PHE A 669 34.25 -29.27 -32.00
C PHE A 669 34.59 -28.98 -33.46
N GLU A 670 33.83 -29.58 -34.37
CA GLU A 670 33.93 -29.38 -35.81
C GLU A 670 33.31 -28.05 -36.24
N GLY A 671 34.10 -27.21 -36.93
CA GLY A 671 33.66 -25.97 -37.56
C GLY A 671 34.38 -25.73 -38.90
N SER A 672 34.48 -24.47 -39.34
CA SER A 672 35.36 -24.10 -40.47
C SER A 672 36.84 -24.37 -40.15
N SER A 673 37.17 -24.36 -38.86
CA SER A 673 38.38 -24.90 -38.24
C SER A 673 37.97 -25.70 -37.00
N ILE A 674 38.92 -26.44 -36.40
CA ILE A 674 38.71 -27.06 -35.09
C ILE A 674 38.46 -25.95 -34.05
N ILE A 675 37.36 -26.07 -33.30
CA ILE A 675 36.94 -25.12 -32.28
C ILE A 675 37.26 -25.71 -30.90
N PRO A 676 38.23 -25.15 -30.16
CA PRO A 676 38.48 -25.54 -28.78
C PRO A 676 37.52 -24.78 -27.84
N ALA A 677 37.18 -25.39 -26.72
CA ALA A 677 36.36 -24.82 -25.65
C ALA A 677 36.80 -25.39 -24.30
N VAL A 678 36.74 -24.57 -23.25
CA VAL A 678 37.08 -24.99 -21.88
C VAL A 678 35.89 -25.69 -21.27
N TYR A 679 36.04 -26.93 -20.82
CA TYR A 679 35.01 -27.65 -20.07
C TYR A 679 34.98 -27.14 -18.63
N ILE A 680 33.78 -26.83 -18.12
CA ILE A 680 33.62 -26.24 -16.78
C ILE A 680 32.83 -27.16 -15.84
N GLY A 681 32.68 -28.44 -16.20
CA GLY A 681 31.81 -29.38 -15.48
C GLY A 681 30.36 -29.35 -15.97
N ASN A 682 29.53 -30.25 -15.43
CA ASN A 682 28.08 -30.27 -15.62
C ASN A 682 27.59 -30.24 -17.07
N ASN A 683 28.35 -30.85 -18.00
CA ASN A 683 28.06 -30.82 -19.44
C ASN A 683 28.07 -29.38 -20.02
N GLN A 684 28.80 -28.45 -19.41
CA GLN A 684 28.92 -27.06 -19.84
C GLN A 684 30.34 -26.73 -20.31
N ILE A 685 30.43 -25.82 -21.26
CA ILE A 685 31.71 -25.31 -21.80
C ILE A 685 31.71 -23.78 -21.86
N ILE A 686 32.88 -23.17 -21.73
CA ILE A 686 33.11 -21.77 -22.09
C ILE A 686 33.78 -21.71 -23.46
N VAL A 687 33.20 -20.92 -24.35
CA VAL A 687 33.67 -20.78 -25.74
C VAL A 687 33.38 -19.39 -26.30
N ALA A 688 34.31 -18.87 -27.11
CA ALA A 688 34.12 -17.62 -27.84
C ALA A 688 33.28 -17.85 -29.10
N THR A 689 32.17 -17.14 -29.25
CA THR A 689 31.25 -17.26 -30.39
C THR A 689 30.96 -15.89 -31.00
N GLN A 690 30.77 -15.85 -32.31
CA GLN A 690 30.40 -14.61 -33.01
C GLN A 690 29.09 -13.99 -32.51
N ALA A 691 28.18 -14.81 -31.96
CA ALA A 691 26.87 -14.35 -31.52
C ALA A 691 26.89 -13.76 -30.11
N SER A 692 27.72 -14.31 -29.22
CA SER A 692 27.63 -14.04 -27.78
C SER A 692 28.96 -13.67 -27.13
N GLY A 693 30.03 -13.51 -27.91
CA GLY A 693 31.38 -13.38 -27.34
C GLY A 693 31.78 -14.64 -26.58
N VAL A 694 32.57 -14.48 -25.53
CA VAL A 694 32.91 -15.55 -24.57
C VAL A 694 31.67 -15.84 -23.73
N ALA A 695 31.13 -17.05 -23.85
CA ALA A 695 29.88 -17.42 -23.18
C ALA A 695 29.89 -18.88 -22.71
N VAL A 696 29.09 -19.16 -21.67
CA VAL A 696 28.77 -20.52 -21.25
C VAL A 696 27.77 -21.14 -22.22
N VAL A 697 28.05 -22.38 -22.62
CA VAL A 697 27.19 -23.22 -23.46
C VAL A 697 26.90 -24.51 -22.71
N ASP A 698 25.60 -24.77 -22.54
CA ASP A 698 25.11 -26.05 -22.03
C ASP A 698 24.96 -27.06 -23.17
N LEU A 699 25.70 -28.17 -23.09
CA LEU A 699 25.70 -29.22 -24.12
C LEU A 699 24.46 -30.10 -24.07
N THR A 700 23.71 -30.10 -22.97
CA THR A 700 22.45 -30.85 -22.86
C THR A 700 21.37 -30.20 -23.72
N THR A 701 21.30 -28.87 -23.70
CA THR A 701 20.23 -28.09 -24.36
C THR A 701 20.62 -27.49 -25.72
N SER A 702 21.88 -27.65 -26.12
CA SER A 702 22.37 -27.17 -27.42
C SER A 702 22.14 -28.18 -28.54
N SER A 703 21.53 -27.74 -29.63
CA SER A 703 21.45 -28.52 -30.88
C SER A 703 22.67 -28.33 -31.80
N TYR A 704 23.52 -27.35 -31.52
CA TYR A 704 24.67 -27.02 -32.38
C TYR A 704 25.92 -27.79 -32.00
N TRP A 705 26.27 -27.80 -30.71
CA TRP A 705 27.57 -28.28 -30.23
C TRP A 705 27.69 -29.81 -30.15
N PRO A 706 26.73 -30.57 -29.58
CA PRO A 706 26.87 -32.01 -29.45
C PRO A 706 27.10 -32.78 -30.76
N PRO A 707 26.40 -32.48 -31.88
CA PRO A 707 26.67 -33.14 -33.16
C PRO A 707 28.05 -32.83 -33.76
N ARG A 708 28.74 -31.80 -33.26
CA ARG A 708 30.05 -31.36 -33.72
C ARG A 708 31.18 -31.81 -32.82
N TYR A 709 30.89 -32.42 -31.68
CA TYR A 709 31.94 -32.88 -30.75
C TYR A 709 32.83 -33.92 -31.42
N ILE A 710 34.14 -33.65 -31.47
CA ILE A 710 35.14 -34.53 -32.09
C ILE A 710 36.03 -35.24 -31.07
N GLY A 711 36.14 -34.73 -29.85
CA GLY A 711 36.87 -35.36 -28.74
C GLY A 711 37.34 -34.33 -27.70
N SER A 712 38.04 -34.81 -26.67
CA SER A 712 38.57 -33.98 -25.59
C SER A 712 40.07 -34.17 -25.41
N ARG A 713 40.72 -33.13 -24.89
CA ARG A 713 42.15 -33.16 -24.56
C ARG A 713 42.41 -32.55 -23.19
N THR A 714 43.40 -33.11 -22.50
CA THR A 714 44.08 -32.45 -21.39
C THR A 714 45.49 -32.04 -21.79
N TYR A 715 46.08 -31.15 -21.02
CA TYR A 715 47.44 -30.66 -21.23
C TYR A 715 48.19 -30.75 -19.92
N ASP A 716 49.24 -31.57 -19.91
CA ASP A 716 50.04 -31.83 -18.72
C ASP A 716 50.56 -30.51 -18.13
N ARG A 717 50.34 -30.30 -16.83
CA ARG A 717 50.91 -29.16 -16.12
C ARG A 717 52.44 -29.27 -16.11
N PRO A 718 53.20 -28.19 -16.36
CA PRO A 718 54.63 -28.19 -16.09
C PRO A 718 54.90 -28.32 -14.57
N SER A 719 55.06 -29.57 -14.12
CA SER A 719 55.68 -29.97 -12.85
C SER A 719 55.09 -29.40 -11.55
N GLU A 720 53.84 -29.74 -11.26
CA GLU A 720 53.29 -29.82 -9.88
C GLU A 720 52.42 -31.08 -9.66
N GLU A 721 51.83 -31.63 -10.72
CA GLU A 721 50.99 -32.86 -10.75
C GLU A 721 51.65 -34.18 -10.30
N ARG A 722 52.92 -34.16 -9.88
CA ARG A 722 53.55 -35.34 -9.26
C ARG A 722 53.35 -35.43 -7.75
N ARG A 723 52.72 -34.47 -7.08
CA ARG A 723 52.77 -34.34 -5.61
C ARG A 723 51.57 -34.85 -4.81
N SER A 724 50.52 -35.40 -5.43
CA SER A 724 49.37 -35.84 -4.63
C SER A 724 48.66 -37.13 -5.06
N ARG A 725 49.37 -38.02 -5.76
CA ARG A 725 48.88 -39.39 -5.97
C ARG A 725 48.62 -40.10 -4.65
N GLU A 726 49.43 -39.81 -3.65
CA GLU A 726 49.34 -40.24 -2.27
C GLU A 726 48.06 -39.73 -1.57
N ALA A 727 47.61 -38.50 -1.84
CA ALA A 727 46.33 -37.99 -1.34
C ALA A 727 45.15 -38.68 -2.04
N HIS A 728 45.19 -38.79 -3.37
CA HIS A 728 44.17 -39.48 -4.16
C HIS A 728 44.02 -40.96 -3.76
N LEU A 729 45.15 -41.67 -3.58
CA LEU A 729 45.16 -43.04 -3.08
C LEU A 729 44.58 -43.18 -1.67
N ALA A 730 44.67 -42.13 -0.86
CA ALA A 730 44.07 -42.12 0.47
C ALA A 730 42.55 -41.93 0.40
N GLU A 731 42.07 -41.06 -0.50
CA GLU A 731 40.66 -40.81 -0.76
C GLU A 731 39.95 -42.05 -1.32
N ASP A 732 40.55 -42.71 -2.31
CA ASP A 732 40.04 -43.95 -2.92
C ASP A 732 39.86 -45.09 -1.90
N ARG A 733 40.62 -45.03 -0.79
CA ARG A 733 40.64 -46.07 0.25
C ARG A 733 39.81 -45.71 1.47
N GLU A 734 39.05 -44.61 1.43
CA GLU A 734 38.18 -44.25 2.55
C GLU A 734 37.23 -45.40 2.92
N GLY A 735 37.11 -45.68 4.22
CA GLY A 735 36.25 -46.73 4.75
C GLY A 735 36.83 -48.14 4.65
N GLU A 736 37.94 -48.35 3.94
CA GLU A 736 38.64 -49.63 3.92
C GLU A 736 39.24 -49.98 5.29
N THR A 737 39.37 -51.28 5.56
CA THR A 737 39.99 -51.77 6.79
C THR A 737 41.51 -51.85 6.62
N PHE A 738 42.25 -51.08 7.42
CA PHE A 738 43.71 -51.08 7.44
C PHE A 738 44.26 -51.76 8.70
N LYS A 739 45.10 -52.78 8.54
CA LYS A 739 45.61 -53.57 9.67
C LYS A 739 46.84 -52.97 10.35
N GLY A 740 47.56 -52.08 9.67
CA GLY A 740 48.74 -51.41 10.18
C GLY A 740 48.43 -50.14 10.98
N THR A 741 49.49 -49.45 11.38
CA THR A 741 49.47 -48.13 12.02
C THR A 741 49.27 -47.01 11.00
N SER A 742 48.95 -45.80 11.47
CA SER A 742 48.84 -44.63 10.58
C SER A 742 50.17 -44.27 9.92
N SER A 743 51.32 -44.48 10.57
CA SER A 743 52.64 -44.28 9.93
C SER A 743 52.93 -45.30 8.82
N GLU A 744 52.53 -46.57 9.01
CA GLU A 744 52.63 -47.60 7.96
C GLU A 744 51.68 -47.31 6.79
N PHE A 745 50.51 -46.72 7.06
CA PHE A 745 49.59 -46.27 6.01
C PHE A 745 50.20 -45.16 5.17
N ILE A 746 50.76 -44.13 5.81
CA ILE A 746 51.45 -43.04 5.11
C ILE A 746 52.63 -43.56 4.29
N GLN A 747 53.46 -44.44 4.88
CA GLN A 747 54.56 -45.08 4.16
C GLN A 747 54.06 -45.76 2.88
N GLN A 748 52.96 -46.52 2.96
CA GLN A 748 52.38 -47.21 1.81
C GLN A 748 51.88 -46.23 0.74
N LEU A 749 51.23 -45.13 1.13
CA LEU A 749 50.75 -44.11 0.19
C LEU A 749 51.90 -43.45 -0.59
N TYR A 750 52.99 -43.08 0.09
CA TYR A 750 54.15 -42.48 -0.59
C TYR A 750 54.95 -43.49 -1.41
N GLU A 751 55.01 -44.76 -1.01
CA GLU A 751 55.68 -45.82 -1.77
C GLU A 751 54.89 -46.14 -3.06
N GLU A 752 53.56 -46.20 -2.99
CA GLU A 752 52.69 -46.50 -4.13
C GLU A 752 52.47 -45.30 -5.05
N GLY A 753 52.22 -44.11 -4.49
CA GLY A 753 51.91 -42.90 -5.24
C GLY A 753 53.15 -42.25 -5.85
N SER A 754 54.22 -42.14 -5.06
CA SER A 754 55.40 -41.30 -5.38
C SER A 754 56.72 -42.08 -5.47
N GLN A 755 56.70 -43.39 -5.21
CA GLN A 755 57.90 -44.26 -5.16
C GLN A 755 58.97 -43.73 -4.19
N ILE A 756 58.53 -43.12 -3.09
CA ILE A 756 59.37 -42.62 -2.01
C ILE A 756 59.27 -43.61 -0.85
N SER A 757 60.41 -44.14 -0.41
CA SER A 757 60.46 -45.05 0.73
C SER A 757 60.63 -44.24 2.01
N LEU A 758 59.55 -44.16 2.79
CA LEU A 758 59.56 -43.51 4.10
C LEU A 758 59.79 -44.53 5.24
N PRO A 759 60.23 -44.09 6.43
CA PRO A 759 60.27 -44.93 7.62
C PRO A 759 58.86 -45.34 8.07
N SER A 760 58.72 -46.53 8.67
CA SER A 760 57.43 -47.04 9.16
C SER A 760 57.12 -46.65 10.62
N THR A 761 58.11 -46.13 11.36
CA THR A 761 57.95 -45.72 12.75
C THR A 761 57.65 -44.22 12.85
N MET A 762 56.74 -43.84 13.75
CA MET A 762 56.29 -42.45 13.90
C MET A 762 57.43 -41.46 14.20
N GLU A 763 58.39 -41.87 15.03
CA GLU A 763 59.52 -41.01 15.43
C GLU A 763 60.47 -40.71 14.26
N GLU A 764 60.70 -41.69 13.38
CA GLU A 764 61.54 -41.50 12.19
C GLU A 764 60.76 -40.82 11.06
N LEU A 765 59.46 -41.13 10.92
CA LEU A 765 58.58 -40.51 9.94
C LEU A 765 58.44 -39.00 10.18
N ARG A 766 58.33 -38.58 11.45
CA ARG A 766 58.31 -37.18 11.86
C ARG A 766 59.54 -36.39 11.39
N GLN A 767 60.70 -37.05 11.26
CA GLN A 767 61.95 -36.42 10.82
C GLN A 767 62.14 -36.44 9.29
N SER A 768 61.12 -36.89 8.54
CA SER A 768 61.17 -36.98 7.09
C SER A 768 60.67 -35.69 6.43
N GLY A 769 61.37 -35.22 5.40
CA GLY A 769 61.00 -34.02 4.66
C GLY A 769 61.40 -32.71 5.32
N GLU A 770 60.94 -31.61 4.72
CA GLU A 770 61.14 -30.26 5.24
C GLU A 770 59.99 -29.85 6.16
N ASP A 771 60.30 -29.11 7.23
CA ASP A 771 59.30 -28.53 8.12
C ASP A 771 58.55 -27.42 7.38
N ILE A 772 57.22 -27.49 7.36
CA ILE A 772 56.39 -26.46 6.73
C ILE A 772 55.38 -25.91 7.73
N HIS A 773 55.08 -24.63 7.59
CA HIS A 773 54.06 -24.02 8.42
C HIS A 773 52.69 -24.59 8.07
N ILE A 774 51.80 -24.72 9.05
CA ILE A 774 50.45 -25.29 8.85
C ILE A 774 49.64 -24.53 7.77
N GLU A 775 49.87 -23.23 7.65
CA GLU A 775 49.22 -22.35 6.66
C GLU A 775 49.78 -22.57 5.24
N GLU A 776 50.90 -23.28 5.11
CA GLU A 776 51.59 -23.60 3.85
C GLU A 776 51.37 -25.06 3.44
N LEU A 777 50.46 -25.78 4.12
CA LEU A 777 50.15 -27.17 3.78
C LEU A 777 49.57 -27.27 2.36
N GLU A 778 50.21 -28.09 1.54
CA GLU A 778 49.77 -28.46 0.21
C GLU A 778 49.23 -29.88 0.20
N ARG A 779 48.28 -30.16 -0.71
CA ARG A 779 47.67 -31.48 -0.85
C ARG A 779 48.77 -32.54 -1.06
N GLY A 780 48.76 -33.58 -0.24
CA GLY A 780 49.77 -34.64 -0.28
C GLY A 780 50.89 -34.45 0.74
N ASP A 781 50.90 -33.36 1.51
CA ASP A 781 51.85 -33.17 2.61
C ASP A 781 51.54 -34.07 3.80
N LEU A 782 52.59 -34.45 4.53
CA LEU A 782 52.52 -35.27 5.72
C LEU A 782 52.17 -34.41 6.93
N MET A 783 51.20 -34.85 7.72
CA MET A 783 50.78 -34.20 8.95
C MET A 783 51.05 -35.11 10.15
N ILE A 784 51.59 -34.55 11.23
CA ILE A 784 51.89 -35.29 12.46
C ILE A 784 51.10 -34.71 13.64
N PHE A 785 50.31 -35.53 14.31
CA PHE A 785 49.49 -35.16 15.47
C PHE A 785 49.99 -35.81 16.77
N GLY A 786 49.82 -35.11 17.88
CA GLY A 786 50.19 -35.56 19.24
C GLY A 786 49.01 -36.01 20.11
N GLU A 787 49.32 -36.45 21.33
CA GLU A 787 48.31 -36.73 22.37
C GLU A 787 47.81 -35.43 23.05
N ALA A 788 46.65 -35.49 23.71
CA ALA A 788 46.07 -34.38 24.48
C ALA A 788 46.96 -33.88 25.63
N THR A 789 47.92 -34.68 26.07
CA THR A 789 48.67 -34.49 27.31
C THR A 789 50.04 -33.88 27.07
N ASP A 790 50.11 -32.77 26.33
CA ASP A 790 51.17 -31.75 26.34
C ASP A 790 52.65 -32.21 26.25
N ASP A 791 52.93 -33.46 25.86
CA ASP A 791 54.28 -34.04 25.88
C ASP A 791 55.00 -33.99 24.52
N ASN A 792 54.36 -33.39 23.50
CA ASN A 792 54.86 -33.27 22.13
C ASN A 792 55.23 -34.63 21.49
N THR A 793 54.72 -35.75 22.03
CA THR A 793 54.96 -37.10 21.52
C THR A 793 54.07 -37.34 20.30
N PRO A 794 54.62 -37.71 19.13
CA PRO A 794 53.82 -37.94 17.93
C PRO A 794 53.05 -39.26 18.06
N HIS A 795 51.75 -39.20 17.83
CA HIS A 795 50.81 -40.32 18.05
C HIS A 795 50.10 -40.75 16.76
N LEU A 796 49.93 -39.84 15.80
CA LEU A 796 49.17 -40.12 14.57
C LEU A 796 49.80 -39.40 13.38
N ALA A 797 49.93 -40.09 12.25
CA ALA A 797 50.32 -39.50 10.98
C ALA A 797 49.11 -39.44 10.05
N ALA A 798 49.04 -38.40 9.24
CA ALA A 798 48.00 -38.24 8.23
C ALA A 798 48.59 -37.64 6.96
N ILE A 799 47.80 -37.69 5.89
CA ILE A 799 48.10 -36.99 4.65
C ILE A 799 47.06 -35.89 4.42
N TYR A 800 47.54 -34.69 4.11
CA TYR A 800 46.67 -33.54 3.85
C TYR A 800 45.98 -33.67 2.50
N LEU A 801 44.68 -33.46 2.46
CA LEU A 801 43.85 -33.57 1.26
C LEU A 801 43.42 -32.21 0.68
N GLY A 802 43.83 -31.11 1.32
CA GLY A 802 43.37 -29.76 0.97
C GLY A 802 42.18 -29.32 1.82
N GLU A 803 41.96 -28.00 1.88
CA GLU A 803 40.79 -27.38 2.55
C GLU A 803 40.59 -27.78 4.02
N GLY A 804 41.66 -28.08 4.75
CA GLY A 804 41.58 -28.55 6.14
C GLY A 804 41.23 -30.04 6.29
N ARG A 805 41.05 -30.78 5.20
CA ARG A 805 40.80 -32.23 5.23
C ARG A 805 42.08 -33.03 5.24
N PHE A 806 42.07 -34.18 5.91
CA PHE A 806 43.18 -35.13 5.91
C PHE A 806 42.68 -36.57 6.02
N ALA A 807 43.48 -37.51 5.50
CA ALA A 807 43.22 -38.94 5.62
C ALA A 807 44.19 -39.61 6.61
N THR A 808 43.66 -40.48 7.46
CA THR A 808 44.46 -41.24 8.44
C THR A 808 43.79 -42.58 8.77
N VAL A 809 44.40 -43.36 9.66
CA VAL A 809 43.85 -44.62 10.17
C VAL A 809 43.43 -44.46 11.63
N LEU A 810 42.11 -44.56 11.88
CA LEU A 810 41.52 -44.62 13.22
C LEU A 810 40.76 -45.94 13.38
N ASP A 811 40.91 -46.60 14.53
CA ASP A 811 40.23 -47.87 14.85
C ASP A 811 40.29 -48.93 13.73
N ARG A 812 41.45 -49.01 13.04
CA ARG A 812 41.72 -49.91 11.90
C ARG A 812 40.89 -49.61 10.64
N LYS A 813 40.33 -48.41 10.51
CA LYS A 813 39.70 -47.93 9.28
C LYS A 813 40.43 -46.70 8.76
N ILE A 814 40.52 -46.61 7.45
CA ILE A 814 40.93 -45.38 6.78
C ILE A 814 39.74 -44.42 6.86
N VAL A 815 39.99 -43.23 7.38
CA VAL A 815 38.97 -42.20 7.58
C VAL A 815 39.48 -40.88 7.03
N ILE A 816 38.58 -40.13 6.41
CA ILE A 816 38.82 -38.74 6.08
C ILE A 816 38.17 -37.89 7.17
N THR A 817 38.87 -36.86 7.59
CA THR A 817 38.40 -35.96 8.65
C THR A 817 38.76 -34.53 8.31
N ASP A 818 37.96 -33.60 8.82
CA ASP A 818 38.12 -32.17 8.62
C ASP A 818 38.60 -31.50 9.91
N MET A 819 39.73 -30.81 9.84
CA MET A 819 40.31 -30.06 10.95
C MET A 819 39.52 -28.80 11.29
N ASN A 820 38.85 -28.19 10.32
CA ASN A 820 38.17 -26.90 10.48
C ASN A 820 36.85 -27.03 11.25
N THR A 821 36.23 -28.21 11.21
CA THR A 821 34.93 -28.48 11.86
C THR A 821 35.08 -29.02 13.28
N ASP A 822 36.25 -29.52 13.66
CA ASP A 822 36.53 -30.04 15.01
C ASP A 822 37.87 -29.52 15.56
N GLN A 823 37.76 -28.60 16.54
CA GLN A 823 38.90 -28.00 17.25
C GLN A 823 39.85 -29.04 17.88
N TYR A 824 39.38 -30.27 18.12
CA TYR A 824 40.19 -31.37 18.62
C TYR A 824 41.43 -31.62 17.76
N TRP A 825 41.33 -31.52 16.43
CA TRP A 825 42.43 -31.84 15.52
C TRP A 825 43.44 -30.71 15.40
N ILE A 826 42.97 -29.47 15.30
CA ILE A 826 43.82 -28.27 15.23
C ILE A 826 44.71 -28.18 16.48
N GLN A 827 44.16 -28.47 17.66
CA GLN A 827 44.92 -28.42 18.92
C GLN A 827 45.98 -29.50 19.06
N ARG A 828 45.92 -30.55 18.23
CA ARG A 828 46.83 -31.71 18.29
C ARG A 828 47.81 -31.76 17.15
N LEU A 829 47.63 -30.98 16.10
CA LEU A 829 48.56 -30.93 14.98
C LEU A 829 49.88 -30.34 15.47
N LEU A 830 50.93 -31.16 15.46
CA LEU A 830 52.25 -30.77 15.92
C LEU A 830 53.02 -30.06 14.80
N GLU A 831 52.95 -30.59 13.58
CA GLU A 831 53.74 -30.10 12.44
C GLU A 831 53.24 -30.67 11.10
N GLY A 832 53.50 -29.91 10.03
CA GLY A 832 53.41 -30.34 8.65
C GLY A 832 54.79 -30.62 8.07
N ARG A 833 54.88 -31.59 7.16
CA ARG A 833 56.12 -32.00 6.51
C ARG A 833 55.92 -32.10 5.01
N GLN A 834 56.73 -31.38 4.25
CA GLN A 834 56.76 -31.53 2.80
C GLN A 834 57.76 -32.63 2.42
N ILE A 835 57.26 -33.68 1.76
CA ILE A 835 58.08 -34.80 1.30
C ILE A 835 58.44 -34.62 -0.18
N THR A 836 59.73 -34.45 -0.47
CA THR A 836 60.25 -34.37 -1.85
C THR A 836 61.30 -35.46 -2.11
N LYS A 837 61.49 -35.82 -3.38
CA LYS A 837 62.34 -36.94 -3.82
C LYS A 837 63.83 -36.57 -3.93
#